data_AF-A0A812YDK5-F1
#
_entry.id   AF-A0A812YDK5-F1
#
_cell.length_a   1.000
_cell.length_b   1.000
_cell.length_c   1.000
_cell.angle_alpha   90.00
_cell.angle_beta   90.00
_cell.angle_gamma   90.00
#
_symmetry.space_group_name_H-M   'P 1'
#
loop_
_entity.id
_entity.type
_entity.pdbx_description
1 polymer ?
#
loop_
_entity_poly.entity_id
_entity_poly.type
_entity_poly.pdbx_seq_one_letter_code
_entity_poly.pdbx_strand_id
1 'polypeptide(L)'
;MWWRHVHCFLSHRGRLQTGDNSQALSDARRALELQPRSPEAALLRARALVALGDLGAEAALLEVERAPLTSAQRREAEDLRSKLPQKEQKLSPEDICALGAQASLAWKKGNVSEAKGSFRKLRELDPATALWAVALARIHLFEENPADTLELCTTFMATTGARHAELLLVQGLAQKALGKIDLAKIDLEEAKVLGGLGEAARRELDAALGDLAAPMAEAKATDAGHGKQAQPASEKQAETSPSRSKESKDKQDSSTSSTSSSAAAQRPHAEVPEADRKREPKQDQSASSASRLSAEAESAAIEAVKKALEAEKEEIFPAARNFCNEALQEAPHFPQAVLCLARMELAKSEYTAVQTLFCKMHPSVLAPRCAGRAEALSLRAAAAERSGDWEAANEDLELLAPMMRTPEALSQEDGWGPQPEASDVLGRLARSRFYTGQRRPATELADKVMETNSTQLEACEVATKVLMERGETHVALAVMVRCLVAHRHTPSLTCSQLVCGVMRHCNVEELCSVMTPNPAMVNETHVKSVAEVVGYVGLIMKERGMVLEASRLYRKALVLAPDHGSLCLNLMHTFALRRDDIRGLAWARKFFGLLARKIPRVAALNRALLSEEPDTSQKMFSSRDFPAENEFRDAIAIGFVVLKLLFLAHPRTPLPFCQEGDGRPSWQQRLRDVEVSEEIVGPQVASLLDDSWRRPPEAVNAGAPRLGAIAAHDQVLRWLVALLGKCVEGLELHLTAVRNENAYFNCIKDILALKGPATVPRSPALFKPLYVIGDSHVLPTSWQTVEFTTSRGSYHYVLIPMLVTGLKIWHLRDESNFYTKFAFWDKLSVLPVEAPVMFILGEIDCREGVLKAVQKGKHESVEDALYLLIGHYTEVLKRIRRKLVHNDLFLHPVPTVLPETRFLTMAFNSLLSAAPCQAALAKVRVKLLTLDCIYEGGPQAVAGRRGTELSRLNVLPELRLDGTHLSPSYVQTHLAPAMQRTMET
;
A
#
# COMPACT_ATOMS: atom_id res chain seq x y z
N MET A 1 -55.54 -11.27 10.81
CA MET A 1 -54.97 -11.42 9.45
C MET A 1 -55.89 -10.82 8.39
N TRP A 2 -57.19 -11.16 8.37
CA TRP A 2 -58.20 -10.59 7.46
C TRP A 2 -58.28 -9.06 7.48
N TRP A 3 -58.35 -8.42 8.66
CA TRP A 3 -58.35 -6.95 8.79
C TRP A 3 -57.11 -6.25 8.19
N ARG A 4 -55.93 -6.87 8.29
CA ARG A 4 -54.69 -6.33 7.72
C ARG A 4 -54.69 -6.45 6.19
N HIS A 5 -55.27 -7.53 5.67
CA HIS A 5 -55.46 -7.71 4.24
C HIS A 5 -56.45 -6.66 3.70
N VAL A 6 -57.64 -6.52 4.30
CA VAL A 6 -58.63 -5.50 3.91
C VAL A 6 -58.05 -4.08 4.00
N HIS A 7 -57.27 -3.77 5.03
CA HIS A 7 -56.59 -2.47 5.17
C HIS A 7 -55.62 -2.20 4.02
N CYS A 8 -54.81 -3.19 3.59
CA CYS A 8 -53.90 -3.01 2.46
C CYS A 8 -54.65 -2.71 1.15
N PHE A 9 -55.82 -3.31 0.95
CA PHE A 9 -56.65 -3.07 -0.25
C PHE A 9 -57.29 -1.69 -0.26
N LEU A 10 -57.86 -1.27 0.87
CA LEU A 10 -58.46 0.06 1.01
C LEU A 10 -57.41 1.17 0.94
N SER A 11 -56.26 0.98 1.59
CA SER A 11 -55.11 1.90 1.54
C SER A 11 -54.53 2.00 0.13
N HIS A 12 -54.31 0.88 -0.55
CA HIS A 12 -53.85 0.85 -1.94
C HIS A 12 -54.79 1.64 -2.87
N ARG A 13 -56.11 1.43 -2.74
CA ARG A 13 -57.11 2.13 -3.57
C ARG A 13 -57.13 3.64 -3.29
N GLY A 14 -57.05 4.04 -2.02
CA GLY A 14 -56.94 5.45 -1.63
C GLY A 14 -55.69 6.11 -2.21
N ARG A 15 -54.54 5.43 -2.14
CA ARG A 15 -53.26 5.95 -2.62
C ARG A 15 -53.18 6.09 -4.14
N LEU A 16 -53.78 5.16 -4.89
CA LEU A 16 -53.92 5.32 -6.35
C LEU A 16 -54.80 6.51 -6.72
N GLN A 17 -55.87 6.77 -5.97
CA GLN A 17 -56.74 7.92 -6.22
C GLN A 17 -56.06 9.26 -5.93
N THR A 18 -55.13 9.29 -4.96
CA THR A 18 -54.34 10.49 -4.65
C THR A 18 -53.05 10.61 -5.48
N GLY A 19 -52.79 9.66 -6.39
CA GLY A 19 -51.59 9.65 -7.24
C GLY A 19 -50.29 9.20 -6.57
N ASP A 20 -50.34 8.70 -5.33
CA ASP A 20 -49.16 8.15 -4.62
C ASP A 20 -48.95 6.67 -5.01
N ASN A 21 -48.57 6.47 -6.27
CA ASN A 21 -48.48 5.14 -6.88
C ASN A 21 -47.33 4.31 -6.26
N SER A 22 -46.32 4.96 -5.67
CA SER A 22 -45.18 4.31 -5.01
C SER A 22 -45.59 3.61 -3.72
N GLN A 23 -46.40 4.28 -2.90
CA GLN A 23 -46.92 3.70 -1.66
C GLN A 23 -48.09 2.73 -1.93
N ALA A 24 -48.82 2.92 -3.03
CA ALA A 24 -49.78 1.92 -3.51
C ALA A 24 -49.09 0.59 -3.89
N LEU A 25 -47.90 0.64 -4.50
CA LEU A 25 -47.10 -0.55 -4.81
C LEU A 25 -46.60 -1.26 -3.54
N SER A 26 -46.17 -0.50 -2.54
CA SER A 26 -45.76 -1.03 -1.24
C SER A 26 -46.91 -1.79 -0.55
N ASP A 27 -48.11 -1.22 -0.53
CA ASP A 27 -49.30 -1.88 0.01
C ASP A 27 -49.68 -3.16 -0.75
N ALA A 28 -49.52 -3.16 -2.08
CA ALA A 28 -49.77 -4.33 -2.90
C ALA A 28 -48.76 -5.46 -2.64
N ARG A 29 -47.47 -5.14 -2.43
CA ARG A 29 -46.44 -6.13 -2.04
C ARG A 29 -46.77 -6.75 -0.68
N ARG A 30 -47.19 -5.91 0.28
CA ARG A 30 -47.60 -6.38 1.60
C ARG A 30 -48.87 -7.24 1.56
N ALA A 31 -49.80 -6.94 0.66
CA ALA A 31 -50.97 -7.79 0.41
C ALA A 31 -50.58 -9.18 -0.13
N LEU A 32 -49.56 -9.24 -1.01
CA LEU A 32 -49.00 -10.49 -1.53
C LEU A 32 -48.19 -11.26 -0.49
N GLU A 33 -47.43 -10.60 0.39
CA GLU A 33 -46.76 -11.28 1.51
C GLU A 33 -47.76 -11.98 2.44
N LEU A 34 -48.91 -11.34 2.67
CA LEU A 34 -49.99 -11.90 3.49
C LEU A 34 -50.76 -13.02 2.79
N GLN A 35 -50.93 -12.94 1.46
CA GLN A 35 -51.55 -13.98 0.65
C GLN A 35 -50.85 -14.13 -0.71
N PRO A 36 -49.78 -14.94 -0.80
CA PRO A 36 -48.92 -15.02 -1.99
C PRO A 36 -49.62 -15.54 -3.26
N ARG A 37 -50.76 -16.22 -3.10
CA ARG A 37 -51.55 -16.79 -4.20
C ARG A 37 -52.84 -16.03 -4.47
N SER A 38 -53.03 -14.84 -3.88
CA SER A 38 -54.24 -14.05 -4.10
C SER A 38 -54.20 -13.37 -5.49
N PRO A 39 -55.09 -13.74 -6.43
CA PRO A 39 -55.14 -13.08 -7.74
C PRO A 39 -55.50 -11.60 -7.61
N GLU A 40 -56.26 -11.23 -6.59
CA GLU A 40 -56.64 -9.85 -6.33
C GLU A 40 -55.44 -9.01 -5.86
N ALA A 41 -54.59 -9.55 -4.97
CA ALA A 41 -53.37 -8.87 -4.51
C ALA A 41 -52.33 -8.74 -5.65
N ALA A 42 -52.22 -9.75 -6.51
CA ALA A 42 -51.39 -9.69 -7.71
C ALA A 42 -51.89 -8.61 -8.69
N LEU A 43 -53.21 -8.49 -8.87
CA LEU A 43 -53.82 -7.47 -9.71
C LEU A 43 -53.58 -6.06 -9.14
N LEU A 44 -53.63 -5.86 -7.81
CA LEU A 44 -53.26 -4.58 -7.18
C LEU A 44 -51.80 -4.19 -7.49
N ARG A 45 -50.87 -5.16 -7.43
CA ARG A 45 -49.47 -4.92 -7.76
C ARG A 45 -49.32 -4.50 -9.23
N ALA A 46 -50.01 -5.20 -10.14
CA ALA A 46 -50.03 -4.83 -11.55
C ALA A 46 -50.59 -3.41 -11.76
N ARG A 47 -51.69 -3.03 -11.09
CA ARG A 47 -52.26 -1.67 -11.15
C ARG A 47 -51.27 -0.59 -10.74
N ALA A 48 -50.60 -0.78 -9.59
CA ALA A 48 -49.62 0.20 -9.12
C ALA A 48 -48.40 0.31 -10.05
N LEU A 49 -47.93 -0.80 -10.62
CA LEU A 49 -46.82 -0.78 -11.57
C LEU A 49 -47.20 -0.10 -12.90
N VAL A 50 -48.40 -0.36 -13.42
CA VAL A 50 -48.93 0.34 -14.61
C VAL A 50 -49.05 1.85 -14.34
N ALA A 51 -49.59 2.24 -13.17
CA ALA A 51 -49.72 3.64 -12.78
C ALA A 51 -48.37 4.35 -12.54
N LEU A 52 -47.31 3.61 -12.21
CA LEU A 52 -45.94 4.13 -12.08
C LEU A 52 -45.19 4.21 -13.42
N GLY A 53 -45.72 3.60 -14.49
CA GLY A 53 -44.96 3.41 -15.74
C GLY A 53 -43.75 2.48 -15.58
N ASP A 54 -43.79 1.58 -14.59
CA ASP A 54 -42.67 0.69 -14.25
C ASP A 54 -42.53 -0.47 -15.26
N LEU A 55 -41.29 -0.74 -15.70
CA LEU A 55 -40.99 -1.79 -16.70
C LEU A 55 -41.38 -3.20 -16.22
N GLY A 56 -41.53 -3.41 -14.91
CA GLY A 56 -42.00 -4.66 -14.31
C GLY A 56 -43.51 -4.89 -14.39
N ALA A 57 -44.30 -3.93 -14.89
CA ALA A 57 -45.75 -4.04 -15.01
C ALA A 57 -46.19 -5.17 -15.96
N GLU A 58 -45.47 -5.40 -17.06
CA GLU A 58 -45.75 -6.47 -18.03
C GLU A 58 -45.58 -7.85 -17.39
N ALA A 59 -44.48 -8.07 -16.67
CA ALA A 59 -44.23 -9.31 -15.96
C ALA A 59 -45.27 -9.58 -14.86
N ALA A 60 -45.68 -8.52 -14.13
CA ALA A 60 -46.71 -8.63 -13.10
C ALA A 60 -48.08 -9.00 -13.67
N LEU A 61 -48.47 -8.46 -14.84
CA LEU A 61 -49.73 -8.86 -15.52
C LEU A 61 -49.67 -10.30 -16.03
N LEU A 62 -48.51 -10.75 -16.51
CA LEU A 62 -48.30 -12.14 -16.95
C LEU A 62 -48.41 -13.14 -15.77
N GLU A 63 -47.98 -12.74 -14.57
CA GLU A 63 -48.19 -13.52 -13.34
C GLU A 63 -49.67 -13.59 -12.93
N VAL A 64 -50.41 -12.48 -13.07
CA VAL A 64 -51.86 -12.41 -12.81
C VAL A 64 -52.64 -13.33 -13.76
N GLU A 65 -52.30 -13.33 -15.06
CA GLU A 65 -52.97 -14.16 -16.07
C GLU A 65 -52.77 -15.67 -15.87
N ARG A 66 -51.70 -16.07 -15.15
CA ARG A 66 -51.44 -17.47 -14.78
C ARG A 66 -52.27 -17.94 -13.58
N ALA A 67 -52.91 -17.04 -12.85
CA ALA A 67 -53.77 -17.37 -11.72
C ALA A 67 -55.22 -17.67 -12.18
N PRO A 68 -56.01 -18.45 -11.41
CA PRO A 68 -57.43 -18.64 -11.70
C PRO A 68 -58.22 -17.34 -11.43
N LEU A 69 -58.42 -16.54 -12.49
CA LEU A 69 -59.13 -15.26 -12.43
C LEU A 69 -60.64 -15.40 -12.60
N THR A 70 -61.40 -14.57 -11.89
CA THR A 70 -62.81 -14.33 -12.21
C THR A 70 -62.96 -13.57 -13.53
N SER A 71 -64.14 -13.61 -14.14
CA SER A 71 -64.44 -12.88 -15.39
C SER A 71 -64.24 -11.37 -15.25
N ALA A 72 -64.47 -10.80 -14.07
CA ALA A 72 -64.22 -9.38 -13.77
C ALA A 72 -62.71 -9.07 -13.71
N GLN A 73 -61.93 -9.88 -13.00
CA GLN A 73 -60.49 -9.70 -12.88
C GLN A 73 -59.76 -9.91 -14.22
N ARG A 74 -60.26 -10.81 -15.08
CA ARG A 74 -59.69 -11.02 -16.41
C ARG A 74 -59.87 -9.79 -17.31
N ARG A 75 -61.06 -9.21 -17.36
CA ARG A 75 -61.31 -7.95 -18.10
C ARG A 75 -60.46 -6.81 -17.59
N GLU A 76 -60.23 -6.76 -16.28
CA GLU A 76 -59.42 -5.72 -15.68
C GLU A 76 -57.92 -5.90 -15.97
N ALA A 77 -57.41 -7.13 -15.97
CA ALA A 77 -56.05 -7.42 -16.41
C ALA A 77 -55.85 -7.04 -17.90
N GLU A 78 -56.85 -7.32 -18.75
CA GLU A 78 -56.86 -6.90 -20.16
C GLU A 78 -56.88 -5.37 -20.33
N ASP A 79 -57.67 -4.65 -19.52
CA ASP A 79 -57.71 -3.17 -19.50
C ASP A 79 -56.40 -2.56 -18.98
N LEU A 80 -55.74 -3.18 -18.00
CA LEU A 80 -54.42 -2.74 -17.54
C LEU A 80 -53.33 -3.01 -18.59
N ARG A 81 -53.45 -4.12 -19.32
CA ARG A 81 -52.53 -4.48 -20.40
C ARG A 81 -52.66 -3.55 -21.61
N SER A 82 -53.88 -3.09 -21.94
CA SER A 82 -54.09 -2.11 -23.01
C SER A 82 -53.51 -0.73 -22.68
N LYS A 83 -53.30 -0.43 -21.39
CA LYS A 83 -52.66 0.80 -20.89
C LYS A 83 -51.13 0.72 -20.84
N LEU A 84 -50.54 -0.46 -21.03
CA LEU A 84 -49.10 -0.57 -21.19
C LEU A 84 -48.69 -0.02 -22.56
N PRO A 85 -47.56 0.69 -22.65
CA PRO A 85 -47.02 1.11 -23.93
C PRO A 85 -46.79 -0.14 -24.78
N GLN A 86 -47.50 -0.23 -25.92
CA GLN A 86 -47.38 -1.37 -26.82
C GLN A 86 -45.93 -1.49 -27.26
N LYS A 87 -45.36 -2.69 -27.08
CA LYS A 87 -44.02 -3.04 -27.50
C LYS A 87 -43.99 -3.28 -29.00
N GLU A 88 -44.15 -2.21 -29.77
CA GLU A 88 -43.65 -2.11 -31.14
C GLU A 88 -43.05 -0.71 -31.33
N GLN A 89 -41.81 -0.57 -30.87
CA GLN A 89 -40.85 0.24 -31.61
C GLN A 89 -39.60 -0.62 -31.75
N LYS A 90 -39.43 -1.20 -32.94
CA LYS A 90 -38.09 -1.24 -33.52
C LYS A 90 -37.62 0.22 -33.45
N LEU A 91 -36.76 0.52 -32.49
CA LEU A 91 -36.02 1.78 -32.45
C LEU A 91 -35.49 2.00 -33.85
N SER A 92 -35.73 3.20 -34.38
CA SER A 92 -35.24 3.53 -35.72
C SER A 92 -33.71 3.35 -35.72
N PRO A 93 -33.08 3.07 -36.87
CA PRO A 93 -31.62 3.10 -36.97
C PRO A 93 -31.01 4.38 -36.38
N GLU A 94 -31.74 5.50 -36.43
CA GLU A 94 -31.36 6.79 -35.83
C GLU A 94 -31.34 6.75 -34.29
N ASP A 95 -32.27 6.06 -33.64
CA ASP A 95 -32.32 5.91 -32.18
C ASP A 95 -31.21 4.97 -31.65
N ILE A 96 -30.86 3.93 -32.42
CA ILE A 96 -29.73 3.04 -32.12
C ILE A 96 -28.41 3.81 -32.23
N CYS A 97 -28.27 4.63 -33.28
CA CYS A 97 -27.13 5.55 -33.43
C CYS A 97 -27.08 6.60 -32.31
N ALA A 98 -28.22 7.17 -31.90
CA ALA A 98 -28.30 8.14 -30.82
C ALA A 98 -27.88 7.53 -29.47
N LEU A 99 -28.30 6.29 -29.18
CA LEU A 99 -27.90 5.55 -27.99
C LEU A 99 -26.38 5.27 -27.99
N GLY A 100 -25.82 4.86 -29.13
CA GLY A 100 -24.38 4.66 -29.28
C GLY A 100 -23.57 5.96 -29.11
N ALA A 101 -24.07 7.08 -29.63
CA ALA A 101 -23.45 8.39 -29.50
C ALA A 101 -23.51 8.90 -28.04
N GLN A 102 -24.64 8.73 -27.36
CA GLN A 102 -24.79 9.08 -25.94
C GLN A 102 -23.88 8.23 -25.04
N ALA A 103 -23.80 6.92 -25.29
CA ALA A 103 -22.90 6.03 -24.55
C ALA A 103 -21.43 6.43 -24.71
N SER A 104 -21.03 6.78 -25.93
CA SER A 104 -19.68 7.26 -26.24
C SER A 104 -19.39 8.61 -25.58
N LEU A 105 -20.39 9.51 -25.52
CA LEU A 105 -20.26 10.79 -24.84
C LEU A 105 -20.16 10.63 -23.31
N ALA A 106 -20.95 9.74 -22.71
CA ALA A 106 -20.89 9.44 -21.28
C ALA A 106 -19.51 8.89 -20.89
N TRP A 107 -18.93 8.02 -21.72
CA TRP A 107 -17.56 7.53 -21.52
C TRP A 107 -16.53 8.66 -21.64
N LYS A 108 -16.62 9.52 -22.66
CA LYS A 108 -15.72 10.69 -22.79
C LYS A 108 -15.81 11.67 -21.60
N LYS A 109 -16.94 11.72 -20.90
CA LYS A 109 -17.15 12.52 -19.70
C LYS A 109 -16.71 11.83 -18.39
N GLY A 110 -16.21 10.60 -18.46
CA GLY A 110 -15.79 9.82 -17.29
C GLY A 110 -16.92 9.06 -16.58
N ASN A 111 -18.15 9.07 -17.10
CA ASN A 111 -19.29 8.35 -16.52
C ASN A 111 -19.30 6.87 -16.96
N VAL A 112 -18.33 6.09 -16.49
CA VAL A 112 -18.08 4.70 -16.95
C VAL A 112 -19.27 3.76 -16.71
N SER A 113 -19.97 3.89 -15.57
CA SER A 113 -21.11 3.03 -15.23
C SER A 113 -22.31 3.25 -16.17
N GLU A 114 -22.61 4.50 -16.47
CA GLU A 114 -23.66 4.92 -17.42
C GLU A 114 -23.33 4.46 -18.85
N ALA A 115 -22.08 4.64 -19.28
CA ALA A 115 -21.60 4.17 -20.57
C ALA A 115 -21.74 2.65 -20.72
N LYS A 116 -21.30 1.87 -19.72
CA LYS A 116 -21.46 0.40 -19.70
C LYS A 116 -22.92 -0.02 -19.77
N GLY A 117 -23.79 0.62 -18.99
CA GLY A 117 -25.23 0.36 -19.02
C GLY A 117 -25.81 0.56 -20.42
N SER A 118 -25.44 1.66 -21.07
CA SER A 118 -25.90 2.00 -22.42
C SER A 118 -25.34 1.06 -23.49
N PHE A 119 -24.07 0.65 -23.43
CA PHE A 119 -23.51 -0.32 -24.38
C PHE A 119 -24.05 -1.74 -24.19
N ARG A 120 -24.40 -2.15 -22.96
CA ARG A 120 -25.12 -3.42 -22.73
C ARG A 120 -26.52 -3.39 -23.33
N LYS A 121 -27.21 -2.25 -23.22
CA LYS A 121 -28.50 -2.05 -23.87
C LYS A 121 -28.36 -2.07 -25.40
N LEU A 122 -27.29 -1.48 -25.94
CA LEU A 122 -26.98 -1.55 -27.37
C LEU A 122 -26.71 -2.98 -27.85
N ARG A 123 -26.02 -3.79 -27.04
CA ARG A 123 -25.81 -5.23 -27.30
C ARG A 123 -27.11 -6.01 -27.39
N GLU A 124 -28.10 -5.69 -26.56
CA GLU A 124 -29.41 -6.35 -26.58
C GLU A 124 -30.24 -5.95 -27.81
N LEU A 125 -30.09 -4.70 -28.27
CA LEU A 125 -30.84 -4.13 -29.40
C LEU A 125 -30.24 -4.48 -30.77
N ASP A 126 -28.91 -4.51 -30.85
CA ASP A 126 -28.16 -4.84 -32.07
C ASP A 126 -26.92 -5.70 -31.73
N PRO A 127 -27.12 -7.01 -31.49
CA PRO A 127 -26.04 -7.91 -31.09
C PRO A 127 -24.99 -8.14 -32.19
N ALA A 128 -25.28 -7.80 -33.44
CA ALA A 128 -24.37 -7.98 -34.57
C ALA A 128 -23.40 -6.80 -34.76
N THR A 129 -23.70 -5.64 -34.18
CA THR A 129 -22.89 -4.43 -34.35
C THR A 129 -21.60 -4.48 -33.53
N ALA A 130 -20.46 -4.24 -34.19
CA ALA A 130 -19.15 -4.19 -33.55
C ALA A 130 -18.96 -3.01 -32.57
N LEU A 131 -19.78 -1.96 -32.68
CA LEU A 131 -19.65 -0.71 -31.89
C LEU A 131 -19.70 -0.95 -30.38
N TRP A 132 -20.70 -1.71 -29.90
CA TRP A 132 -20.80 -2.00 -28.45
C TRP A 132 -19.67 -2.93 -27.99
N ALA A 133 -19.24 -3.86 -28.86
CA ALA A 133 -18.22 -4.84 -28.52
C ALA A 133 -16.85 -4.17 -28.38
N VAL A 134 -16.46 -3.33 -29.35
CA VAL A 134 -15.25 -2.50 -29.29
C VAL A 134 -15.28 -1.58 -28.07
N ALA A 135 -16.41 -0.89 -27.83
CA ALA A 135 -16.49 0.06 -26.74
C ALA A 135 -16.42 -0.60 -25.36
N LEU A 136 -17.12 -1.72 -25.14
CA LEU A 136 -17.02 -2.47 -23.89
C LEU A 136 -15.64 -3.09 -23.70
N ALA A 137 -15.03 -3.65 -24.75
CA ALA A 137 -13.69 -4.19 -24.71
C ALA A 137 -12.66 -3.13 -24.30
N ARG A 138 -12.73 -1.92 -24.88
CA ARG A 138 -11.86 -0.81 -24.51
C ARG A 138 -12.11 -0.31 -23.08
N ILE A 139 -13.36 -0.31 -22.61
CA ILE A 139 -13.66 0.03 -21.21
C ILE A 139 -13.06 -1.02 -20.26
N HIS A 140 -13.15 -2.32 -20.59
CA HIS A 140 -12.53 -3.38 -19.78
C HIS A 140 -11.00 -3.27 -19.77
N LEU A 141 -10.39 -2.91 -20.90
CA LEU A 141 -8.96 -2.67 -21.00
C LEU A 141 -8.54 -1.43 -20.18
N PHE A 142 -9.36 -0.37 -20.17
CA PHE A 142 -9.16 0.83 -19.34
C PHE A 142 -9.26 0.53 -17.83
N GLU A 143 -10.10 -0.42 -17.43
CA GLU A 143 -10.21 -0.89 -16.04
C GLU A 143 -9.15 -1.94 -15.66
N GLU A 144 -8.09 -2.09 -16.46
CA GLU A 144 -7.02 -3.06 -16.25
C GLU A 144 -7.50 -4.53 -16.18
N ASN A 145 -8.58 -4.86 -16.91
CA ASN A 145 -9.12 -6.22 -16.99
C ASN A 145 -8.97 -6.80 -18.42
N PRO A 146 -7.74 -7.21 -18.81
CA PRO A 146 -7.48 -7.74 -20.15
C PRO A 146 -8.07 -9.14 -20.37
N ALA A 147 -8.40 -9.89 -19.30
CA ALA A 147 -9.04 -11.21 -19.43
C ALA A 147 -10.48 -11.09 -19.94
N ASP A 148 -11.28 -10.22 -19.33
CA ASP A 148 -12.67 -9.94 -19.77
C ASP A 148 -12.69 -9.33 -21.18
N THR A 149 -11.70 -8.48 -21.49
CA THR A 149 -11.50 -7.91 -22.83
C THR A 149 -11.30 -9.02 -23.87
N LEU A 150 -10.40 -9.97 -23.58
CA LEU A 150 -10.09 -11.08 -24.47
C LEU A 150 -11.28 -12.03 -24.65
N GLU A 151 -11.98 -12.37 -23.56
CA GLU A 151 -13.19 -13.19 -23.61
C GLU A 151 -14.26 -12.54 -24.49
N LEU A 152 -14.55 -11.26 -24.26
CA LEU A 152 -15.56 -10.52 -25.01
C LEU A 152 -15.24 -10.47 -26.52
N CYS A 153 -14.00 -10.11 -26.88
CA CYS A 153 -13.58 -10.07 -28.29
C CYS A 153 -13.69 -11.45 -28.96
N THR A 154 -13.22 -12.49 -28.28
CA THR A 154 -13.24 -13.87 -28.79
C THR A 154 -14.67 -14.37 -28.97
N THR A 155 -15.54 -14.17 -27.97
CA THR A 155 -16.95 -14.58 -28.02
C THR A 155 -17.71 -13.82 -29.11
N PHE A 156 -17.50 -12.50 -29.24
CA PHE A 156 -18.17 -11.71 -30.28
C PHE A 156 -17.79 -12.18 -31.69
N MET A 157 -16.49 -12.35 -31.97
CA MET A 157 -16.03 -12.81 -33.28
C MET A 157 -16.45 -14.25 -33.58
N ALA A 158 -16.46 -15.13 -32.57
CA ALA A 158 -16.95 -16.51 -32.72
C ALA A 158 -18.47 -16.56 -33.01
N THR A 159 -19.24 -15.65 -32.43
CA THR A 159 -20.72 -15.65 -32.54
C THR A 159 -21.20 -14.97 -33.82
N THR A 160 -20.54 -13.89 -34.24
CA THR A 160 -20.94 -13.10 -35.42
C THR A 160 -20.23 -13.52 -36.71
N GLY A 161 -19.08 -14.19 -36.61
CA GLY A 161 -18.21 -14.48 -37.75
C GLY A 161 -17.58 -13.23 -38.39
N ALA A 162 -17.87 -12.03 -37.88
CA ALA A 162 -17.37 -10.78 -38.41
C ALA A 162 -15.99 -10.47 -37.83
N ARG A 163 -14.99 -10.33 -38.70
CA ARG A 163 -13.66 -9.82 -38.33
C ARG A 163 -13.63 -8.31 -38.50
N HIS A 164 -13.35 -7.58 -37.42
CA HIS A 164 -13.33 -6.12 -37.41
C HIS A 164 -11.97 -5.62 -36.91
N ALA A 165 -11.32 -4.73 -37.67
CA ALA A 165 -9.95 -4.29 -37.40
C ALA A 165 -9.78 -3.71 -35.99
N GLU A 166 -10.75 -2.92 -35.50
CA GLU A 166 -10.65 -2.32 -34.17
C GLU A 166 -10.86 -3.33 -33.02
N LEU A 167 -11.62 -4.41 -33.24
CA LEU A 167 -11.75 -5.50 -32.27
C LEU A 167 -10.45 -6.30 -32.19
N LEU A 168 -9.81 -6.56 -33.33
CA LEU A 168 -8.51 -7.24 -33.39
C LEU A 168 -7.39 -6.39 -32.77
N LEU A 169 -7.43 -5.07 -32.96
CA LEU A 169 -6.54 -4.15 -32.25
C LEU A 169 -6.69 -4.28 -30.74
N VAL A 170 -7.92 -4.18 -30.22
CA VAL A 170 -8.19 -4.25 -28.77
C VAL A 170 -7.88 -5.64 -28.20
N GLN A 171 -8.14 -6.70 -28.97
CA GLN A 171 -7.75 -8.06 -28.60
C GLN A 171 -6.24 -8.24 -28.53
N GLY A 172 -5.49 -7.74 -29.53
CA GLY A 172 -4.04 -7.78 -29.56
C GLY A 172 -3.41 -7.00 -28.40
N LEU A 173 -3.98 -5.84 -28.03
CA LEU A 173 -3.57 -5.09 -26.84
C LEU A 173 -3.83 -5.87 -25.53
N ALA A 174 -4.98 -6.53 -25.41
CA ALA A 174 -5.29 -7.36 -24.25
C ALA A 174 -4.34 -8.58 -24.13
N GLN A 175 -4.00 -9.22 -25.26
CA GLN A 175 -3.03 -10.31 -25.29
C GLN A 175 -1.62 -9.85 -24.95
N LYS A 176 -1.20 -8.67 -25.41
CA LYS A 176 0.08 -8.04 -25.02
C LYS A 176 0.12 -7.78 -23.51
N ALA A 177 -0.95 -7.24 -22.94
CA ALA A 177 -1.08 -7.02 -21.49
C ALA A 177 -1.04 -8.33 -20.68
N LEU A 178 -1.50 -9.44 -21.25
CA LEU A 178 -1.43 -10.78 -20.67
C LEU A 178 -0.09 -11.51 -20.92
N GLY A 179 0.90 -10.85 -21.53
CA GLY A 179 2.21 -11.44 -21.86
C GLY A 179 2.18 -12.47 -23.01
N LYS A 180 1.08 -12.55 -23.78
CA LYS A 180 0.92 -13.47 -24.92
C LYS A 180 1.42 -12.81 -26.22
N ILE A 181 2.72 -12.55 -26.26
CA ILE A 181 3.39 -11.73 -27.29
C ILE A 181 3.15 -12.24 -28.72
N ASP A 182 3.26 -13.56 -28.96
CA ASP A 182 3.10 -14.13 -30.31
C ASP A 182 1.67 -13.97 -30.83
N LEU A 183 0.68 -14.20 -29.97
CA LEU A 183 -0.73 -14.03 -30.34
C LEU A 183 -1.06 -12.54 -30.56
N ALA A 184 -0.53 -11.67 -29.69
CA ALA A 184 -0.73 -10.23 -29.83
C ALA A 184 -0.23 -9.72 -31.18
N LYS A 185 0.94 -10.22 -31.62
CA LYS A 185 1.50 -9.88 -32.93
C LYS A 185 0.62 -10.35 -34.09
N ILE A 186 0.05 -11.56 -34.00
CA ILE A 186 -0.87 -12.10 -35.01
C ILE A 186 -2.11 -11.20 -35.13
N ASP A 187 -2.76 -10.89 -34.01
CA ASP A 187 -4.00 -10.11 -34.00
C ASP A 187 -3.77 -8.66 -34.46
N LEU A 188 -2.63 -8.04 -34.10
CA LEU A 188 -2.29 -6.68 -34.51
C LEU A 188 -1.91 -6.58 -36.00
N GLU A 189 -1.13 -7.53 -36.53
CA GLU A 189 -0.84 -7.57 -37.98
C GLU A 189 -2.10 -7.85 -38.78
N GLU A 190 -3.01 -8.69 -38.27
CA GLU A 190 -4.30 -8.93 -38.91
C GLU A 190 -5.18 -7.66 -38.91
N ALA A 191 -5.21 -6.91 -37.80
CA ALA A 191 -5.88 -5.61 -37.73
C ALA A 191 -5.31 -4.62 -38.77
N LYS A 192 -3.99 -4.64 -38.98
CA LYS A 192 -3.30 -3.82 -39.99
C LYS A 192 -3.70 -4.18 -41.42
N VAL A 193 -3.79 -5.48 -41.71
CA VAL A 193 -4.18 -6.00 -43.04
C VAL A 193 -5.64 -5.67 -43.36
N LEU A 194 -6.55 -5.80 -42.38
CA LEU A 194 -7.98 -5.49 -42.57
C LEU A 194 -8.23 -4.00 -42.84
N GLY A 195 -7.41 -3.11 -42.30
CA GLY A 195 -7.54 -1.67 -42.51
C GLY A 195 -8.83 -1.08 -41.92
N GLY A 196 -9.23 0.11 -42.37
CA GLY A 196 -10.48 0.75 -41.92
C GLY A 196 -10.44 1.35 -40.50
N LEU A 197 -9.27 1.42 -39.86
CA LEU A 197 -9.08 2.09 -38.57
C LEU A 197 -9.06 3.62 -38.72
N GLY A 198 -9.71 4.32 -37.79
CA GLY A 198 -9.57 5.78 -37.65
C GLY A 198 -8.14 6.18 -37.26
N GLU A 199 -7.79 7.45 -37.47
CA GLU A 199 -6.42 7.94 -37.31
C GLU A 199 -5.82 7.67 -35.91
N ALA A 200 -6.63 7.83 -34.86
CA ALA A 200 -6.21 7.54 -33.48
C ALA A 200 -5.92 6.05 -33.25
N ALA A 201 -6.83 5.17 -33.70
CA ALA A 201 -6.65 3.72 -33.58
C ALA A 201 -5.49 3.20 -34.45
N ARG A 202 -5.20 3.87 -35.57
CA ARG A 202 -4.07 3.54 -36.42
C ARG A 202 -2.72 3.90 -35.77
N ARG A 203 -2.63 5.07 -35.12
CA ARG A 203 -1.45 5.42 -34.32
C ARG A 203 -1.23 4.46 -33.15
N GLU A 204 -2.32 4.05 -32.48
CA GLU A 204 -2.29 3.06 -31.40
C GLU A 204 -1.78 1.70 -31.91
N LEU A 205 -2.26 1.25 -33.07
CA LEU A 205 -1.80 0.03 -33.73
C LEU A 205 -0.31 0.10 -34.11
N ASP A 206 0.12 1.19 -34.74
CA ASP A 206 1.51 1.36 -35.19
C ASP A 206 2.48 1.42 -33.99
N ALA A 207 2.07 2.08 -32.88
CA ALA A 207 2.83 2.07 -31.63
C ALA A 207 2.92 0.65 -31.04
N ALA A 208 1.80 -0.07 -30.98
CA ALA A 208 1.76 -1.42 -30.43
C ALA A 208 2.64 -2.41 -31.23
N LEU A 209 2.65 -2.30 -32.56
CA LEU A 209 3.54 -3.09 -33.43
C LEU A 209 5.00 -2.64 -33.33
N GLY A 210 5.26 -1.35 -33.13
CA GLY A 210 6.60 -0.81 -32.88
C GLY A 210 7.23 -1.39 -31.61
N ASP A 211 6.46 -1.42 -30.51
CA ASP A 211 6.89 -2.02 -29.24
C ASP A 211 7.21 -3.52 -29.38
N LEU A 212 6.48 -4.23 -30.25
CA LEU A 212 6.70 -5.65 -30.52
C LEU A 212 7.83 -5.93 -31.52
N ALA A 213 8.28 -4.91 -32.26
CA ALA A 213 9.36 -5.00 -33.25
C ALA A 213 10.73 -4.58 -32.68
N ALA A 214 10.76 -3.89 -31.53
CA ALA A 214 12.00 -3.57 -30.85
C ALA A 214 12.75 -4.86 -30.45
N PRO A 215 14.07 -4.97 -30.75
CA PRO A 215 14.83 -6.15 -30.37
C PRO A 215 14.85 -6.28 -28.84
N MET A 216 14.25 -7.35 -28.33
CA MET A 216 14.35 -7.76 -26.93
C MET A 216 15.83 -8.07 -26.61
N ALA A 217 16.56 -7.07 -26.12
CA ALA A 217 17.92 -7.23 -25.63
C ALA A 217 18.00 -7.88 -24.24
N GLU A 218 16.87 -8.16 -23.59
CA GLU A 218 16.84 -8.71 -22.23
C GLU A 218 15.82 -9.85 -22.09
N ALA A 219 16.17 -11.04 -22.60
CA ALA A 219 15.53 -12.30 -22.19
C ALA A 219 16.36 -13.53 -22.62
N LYS A 220 17.57 -13.69 -22.08
CA LYS A 220 18.27 -14.99 -22.08
C LYS A 220 19.09 -15.17 -20.81
N ALA A 221 18.41 -15.31 -19.69
CA ALA A 221 18.98 -15.92 -18.48
C ALA A 221 17.88 -16.31 -17.49
N THR A 222 17.06 -17.31 -17.83
CA THR A 222 16.41 -18.26 -16.90
C THR A 222 15.38 -19.05 -17.70
N ASP A 223 15.72 -20.26 -18.13
CA ASP A 223 14.95 -21.48 -17.82
C ASP A 223 15.50 -22.65 -18.65
N ALA A 224 16.29 -23.50 -17.99
CA ALA A 224 16.59 -24.85 -18.45
C ALA A 224 17.11 -25.66 -17.26
N GLY A 225 16.17 -26.23 -16.49
CA GLY A 225 16.52 -27.12 -15.38
C GLY A 225 15.38 -28.07 -14.98
N HIS A 226 15.42 -29.28 -15.54
CA HIS A 226 14.77 -30.52 -15.09
C HIS A 226 13.28 -30.69 -15.46
N GLY A 227 12.83 -31.78 -16.08
CA GLY A 227 13.50 -33.00 -16.52
C GLY A 227 12.49 -33.91 -17.22
N LYS A 228 12.90 -34.57 -18.31
CA LYS A 228 12.20 -35.75 -18.83
C LYS A 228 13.10 -36.98 -18.68
N GLN A 229 12.46 -38.04 -18.20
CA GLN A 229 13.00 -39.31 -17.76
C GLN A 229 13.84 -40.02 -18.83
N ALA A 230 14.89 -40.71 -18.36
CA ALA A 230 15.64 -41.74 -19.06
C ALA A 230 14.70 -42.92 -19.45
N GLN A 231 14.88 -43.62 -20.58
CA GLN A 231 15.92 -44.61 -20.94
C GLN A 231 15.58 -45.18 -22.35
N PRO A 232 16.37 -46.08 -22.98
CA PRO A 232 17.84 -46.19 -23.05
C PRO A 232 18.35 -46.49 -24.50
N ALA A 233 19.66 -46.78 -24.59
CA ALA A 233 20.43 -47.37 -25.70
C ALA A 233 20.97 -46.39 -26.76
N SER A 234 22.20 -46.50 -27.27
CA SER A 234 23.38 -47.30 -26.97
C SER A 234 24.49 -46.83 -27.92
N GLU A 235 25.75 -47.06 -27.54
CA GLU A 235 26.93 -47.23 -28.40
C GLU A 235 27.69 -46.01 -28.99
N LYS A 236 29.00 -46.04 -28.64
CA LYS A 236 30.20 -45.80 -29.47
C LYS A 236 30.53 -44.35 -29.85
N GLN A 237 31.78 -43.93 -29.94
CA GLN A 237 33.12 -44.33 -29.50
C GLN A 237 34.05 -43.25 -30.10
N ALA A 238 35.19 -43.00 -29.46
CA ALA A 238 36.43 -42.47 -30.08
C ALA A 238 36.40 -41.01 -30.58
N GLU A 239 37.48 -40.23 -30.62
CA GLU A 239 38.80 -40.16 -29.98
C GLU A 239 39.46 -38.89 -30.60
N THR A 240 40.59 -38.48 -30.02
CA THR A 240 41.64 -37.63 -30.62
C THR A 240 41.52 -36.10 -30.63
N SER A 241 42.28 -35.54 -29.70
CA SER A 241 43.18 -34.36 -29.67
C SER A 241 43.94 -34.00 -30.99
N PRO A 242 44.94 -33.08 -30.99
CA PRO A 242 44.89 -31.62 -30.79
C PRO A 242 45.79 -30.84 -31.80
N SER A 243 45.82 -29.50 -31.77
CA SER A 243 47.00 -28.63 -32.10
C SER A 243 46.60 -27.14 -32.20
N ARG A 244 47.47 -26.12 -32.25
CA ARG A 244 48.76 -25.75 -31.63
C ARG A 244 49.15 -24.38 -32.25
N SER A 245 49.68 -23.44 -31.45
CA SER A 245 50.58 -22.29 -31.83
C SER A 245 49.99 -21.15 -32.70
N LYS A 246 50.41 -19.86 -32.72
CA LYS A 246 51.66 -19.06 -32.50
C LYS A 246 51.25 -17.60 -32.15
N GLU A 247 51.91 -16.74 -31.36
CA GLU A 247 53.28 -16.14 -31.30
C GLU A 247 53.49 -14.81 -32.08
N SER A 248 53.90 -13.73 -31.38
CA SER A 248 54.76 -12.54 -31.73
C SER A 248 54.38 -11.34 -30.80
N LYS A 249 55.23 -10.69 -29.97
CA LYS A 249 56.46 -9.83 -30.11
C LYS A 249 56.24 -8.60 -31.03
N ASP A 250 56.57 -7.34 -30.71
CA ASP A 250 57.67 -6.71 -29.94
C ASP A 250 57.39 -5.19 -29.63
N LYS A 251 58.03 -4.64 -28.55
CA LYS A 251 58.72 -3.31 -28.36
C LYS A 251 57.99 -1.95 -28.59
N GLN A 252 58.29 -0.79 -27.97
CA GLN A 252 59.42 -0.24 -27.18
C GLN A 252 59.04 1.10 -26.47
N ASP A 253 59.71 1.41 -25.32
CA ASP A 253 60.23 2.68 -24.74
C ASP A 253 59.36 3.98 -24.72
N SER A 254 59.30 4.85 -23.68
CA SER A 254 60.32 5.38 -22.76
C SER A 254 59.70 6.33 -21.68
N SER A 255 60.11 6.16 -20.41
CA SER A 255 60.67 7.14 -19.43
C SER A 255 60.26 8.64 -19.50
N THR A 256 60.11 9.46 -18.43
CA THR A 256 60.67 9.46 -17.06
C THR A 256 60.15 10.70 -16.29
N SER A 257 59.95 10.56 -14.96
CA SER A 257 60.31 11.47 -13.83
C SER A 257 59.88 12.96 -13.84
N SER A 258 59.72 13.68 -12.73
CA SER A 258 59.46 13.48 -11.30
C SER A 258 59.52 14.88 -10.65
N THR A 259 58.83 15.08 -9.51
CA THR A 259 59.20 16.00 -8.38
C THR A 259 59.24 17.52 -8.65
N SER A 260 58.92 18.46 -7.75
CA SER A 260 58.35 18.54 -6.39
C SER A 260 58.45 20.02 -5.94
N SER A 261 57.61 20.45 -4.98
CA SER A 261 57.82 21.60 -4.04
C SER A 261 57.80 23.02 -4.64
N SER A 262 57.48 24.13 -3.95
CA SER A 262 56.86 24.47 -2.67
C SER A 262 56.71 26.00 -2.61
N ALA A 263 55.71 26.47 -1.85
CA ALA A 263 55.73 27.63 -0.96
C ALA A 263 55.71 29.10 -1.50
N ALA A 264 54.88 29.86 -0.77
CA ALA A 264 55.05 31.24 -0.29
C ALA A 264 54.65 32.45 -1.17
N ALA A 265 53.50 33.02 -0.77
CA ALA A 265 53.20 34.43 -0.47
C ALA A 265 54.00 35.57 -1.13
N GLN A 266 53.27 36.55 -1.68
CA GLN A 266 53.38 37.99 -1.33
C GLN A 266 52.35 38.84 -2.10
N ARG A 267 51.70 39.78 -1.39
CA ARG A 267 51.05 40.98 -1.95
C ARG A 267 52.12 42.05 -2.25
N PRO A 268 51.87 42.99 -3.17
CA PRO A 268 51.56 44.38 -2.74
C PRO A 268 50.43 45.04 -3.57
N HIS A 269 49.59 45.91 -2.97
CA HIS A 269 49.61 47.39 -3.06
C HIS A 269 49.75 47.94 -4.49
N ALA A 270 48.68 48.47 -5.11
CA ALA A 270 48.07 49.81 -4.94
C ALA A 270 48.66 50.81 -5.95
N GLU A 271 47.82 51.35 -6.85
CA GLU A 271 47.91 52.74 -7.31
C GLU A 271 46.67 53.15 -8.12
N VAL A 272 46.14 54.31 -7.76
CA VAL A 272 45.11 55.10 -8.44
C VAL A 272 45.84 56.08 -9.36
N PRO A 273 45.29 56.44 -10.54
CA PRO A 273 44.90 57.85 -10.68
C PRO A 273 43.57 58.07 -11.41
N GLU A 274 42.84 59.05 -10.90
CA GLU A 274 41.76 59.79 -11.55
C GLU A 274 42.22 60.41 -12.89
N ALA A 275 41.34 60.40 -13.90
CA ALA A 275 41.20 61.55 -14.79
C ALA A 275 39.83 61.56 -15.50
N ASP A 276 39.11 62.61 -15.18
CA ASP A 276 37.85 63.11 -15.68
C ASP A 276 37.82 63.32 -17.21
N ARG A 277 36.71 62.95 -17.89
CA ARG A 277 36.22 63.64 -19.10
C ARG A 277 34.84 63.13 -19.55
N LYS A 278 33.86 64.03 -19.37
CA LYS A 278 32.53 64.07 -20.01
C LYS A 278 32.56 63.66 -21.49
N ARG A 279 31.75 62.66 -21.86
CA ARG A 279 31.17 62.51 -23.21
C ARG A 279 29.76 61.92 -23.10
N GLU A 280 28.87 62.54 -23.87
CA GLU A 280 27.44 62.29 -24.05
C GLU A 280 27.08 60.84 -24.46
N PRO A 281 25.82 60.41 -24.28
CA PRO A 281 25.43 59.01 -24.42
C PRO A 281 25.40 58.61 -25.89
N LYS A 282 26.32 57.74 -26.30
CA LYS A 282 26.10 56.91 -27.48
C LYS A 282 25.21 55.74 -27.07
N GLN A 283 24.10 55.58 -27.80
CA GLN A 283 23.25 54.40 -27.77
C GLN A 283 24.11 53.15 -28.03
N ASP A 284 24.29 52.32 -27.00
CA ASP A 284 24.84 50.97 -27.15
C ASP A 284 23.77 50.08 -27.80
N GLN A 285 23.94 49.86 -29.10
CA GLN A 285 23.35 48.75 -29.84
C GLN A 285 24.21 47.48 -29.68
N SER A 286 24.55 47.08 -28.44
CA SER A 286 25.37 45.89 -28.18
C SER A 286 24.69 44.85 -27.26
N ALA A 287 23.36 44.74 -27.32
CA ALA A 287 22.61 43.69 -26.61
C ALA A 287 21.99 42.63 -27.54
N SER A 288 22.35 42.58 -28.83
CA SER A 288 21.75 41.63 -29.79
C SER A 288 22.68 40.50 -30.25
N SER A 289 23.81 40.27 -29.59
CA SER A 289 24.64 39.08 -29.84
C SER A 289 24.54 38.09 -28.67
N ALA A 290 23.32 37.75 -28.26
CA ALA A 290 23.10 36.44 -27.65
C ALA A 290 23.36 35.42 -28.75
N SER A 291 24.40 34.61 -28.60
CA SER A 291 24.77 33.56 -29.54
C SER A 291 23.53 32.72 -29.85
N ARG A 292 23.04 32.76 -31.08
CA ARG A 292 22.06 31.76 -31.53
C ARG A 292 22.74 30.42 -31.34
N LEU A 293 22.21 29.61 -30.43
CA LEU A 293 22.60 28.22 -30.29
C LEU A 293 22.53 27.59 -31.69
N SER A 294 23.50 26.74 -32.03
CA SER A 294 23.38 25.98 -33.25
C SER A 294 22.14 25.09 -33.12
N ALA A 295 21.40 24.91 -34.22
CA ALA A 295 20.25 24.01 -34.24
C ALA A 295 20.62 22.59 -33.77
N GLU A 296 21.89 22.20 -33.94
CA GLU A 296 22.46 20.95 -33.46
C GLU A 296 22.56 20.90 -31.93
N ALA A 297 23.06 21.95 -31.27
CA ALA A 297 23.14 22.02 -29.80
C ALA A 297 21.75 22.03 -29.16
N GLU A 298 20.79 22.74 -29.78
CA GLU A 298 19.39 22.74 -29.34
C GLU A 298 18.73 21.37 -29.49
N SER A 299 18.93 20.69 -30.63
CA SER A 299 18.44 19.33 -30.84
C SER A 299 19.07 18.32 -29.87
N ALA A 300 20.35 18.46 -29.56
CA ALA A 300 21.05 17.62 -28.58
C ALA A 300 20.49 17.83 -27.17
N ALA A 301 20.27 19.08 -26.76
CA ALA A 301 19.66 19.42 -25.47
C ALA A 301 18.24 18.86 -25.33
N ILE A 302 17.41 18.94 -26.39
CA ILE A 302 16.06 18.37 -26.42
C ILE A 302 16.10 16.84 -26.21
N GLU A 303 17.00 16.15 -26.90
CA GLU A 303 17.12 14.70 -26.80
C GLU A 303 17.61 14.25 -25.41
N ALA A 304 18.58 14.98 -24.83
CA ALA A 304 19.02 14.76 -23.46
C ALA A 304 17.87 14.97 -22.46
N VAL A 305 17.07 16.03 -22.60
CA VAL A 305 15.91 16.26 -21.72
C VAL A 305 14.85 15.17 -21.84
N LYS A 306 14.56 14.63 -23.03
CA LYS A 306 13.64 13.48 -23.16
C LYS A 306 14.07 12.29 -22.31
N LYS A 307 15.35 11.93 -22.39
CA LYS A 307 15.94 10.85 -21.57
C LYS A 307 15.90 11.20 -20.08
N ALA A 308 16.10 12.47 -19.74
CA ALA A 308 15.98 12.94 -18.37
C ALA A 308 14.56 12.76 -17.81
N LEU A 309 13.54 13.10 -18.60
CA LEU A 309 12.13 12.96 -18.21
C LEU A 309 11.71 11.49 -18.08
N GLU A 310 12.20 10.62 -18.97
CA GLU A 310 11.96 9.17 -18.86
C GLU A 310 12.61 8.60 -17.60
N ALA A 311 13.88 8.94 -17.34
CA ALA A 311 14.56 8.54 -16.11
C ALA A 311 13.91 9.15 -14.85
N GLU A 312 13.38 10.37 -14.90
CA GLU A 312 12.64 11.00 -13.81
C GLU A 312 11.35 10.21 -13.51
N LYS A 313 10.61 9.81 -14.56
CA LYS A 313 9.37 9.02 -14.45
C LYS A 313 9.62 7.65 -13.80
N GLU A 314 10.75 7.03 -14.12
CA GLU A 314 11.20 5.77 -13.50
C GLU A 314 11.89 5.99 -12.12
N GLU A 315 11.87 7.22 -11.59
CA GLU A 315 12.51 7.64 -10.34
C GLU A 315 14.03 7.36 -10.26
N ILE A 316 14.73 7.30 -11.40
CA ILE A 316 16.18 7.11 -11.51
C ILE A 316 16.88 8.48 -11.54
N PHE A 317 16.81 9.21 -10.43
CA PHE A 317 17.24 10.61 -10.36
C PHE A 317 18.73 10.87 -10.69
N PRO A 318 19.68 9.97 -10.36
CA PRO A 318 21.07 10.15 -10.79
C PRO A 318 21.21 10.19 -12.33
N ALA A 319 20.52 9.29 -13.05
CA ALA A 319 20.54 9.27 -14.50
C ALA A 319 19.84 10.51 -15.08
N ALA A 320 18.66 10.85 -14.57
CA ALA A 320 17.93 12.04 -14.99
C ALA A 320 18.75 13.33 -14.79
N ARG A 321 19.49 13.45 -13.68
CA ARG A 321 20.40 14.58 -13.42
C ARG A 321 21.54 14.64 -14.43
N ASN A 322 22.17 13.52 -14.76
CA ASN A 322 23.25 13.49 -15.75
C ASN A 322 22.75 13.98 -17.11
N PHE A 323 21.59 13.49 -17.56
CA PHE A 323 20.96 13.95 -18.80
C PHE A 323 20.57 15.43 -18.75
N CYS A 324 20.10 15.96 -17.60
CA CYS A 324 19.85 17.40 -17.45
C CYS A 324 21.14 18.22 -17.55
N ASN A 325 22.24 17.73 -16.95
CA ASN A 325 23.53 18.41 -17.00
C ASN A 325 24.11 18.38 -18.42
N GLU A 326 23.97 17.28 -19.15
CA GLU A 326 24.31 17.20 -20.59
C GLU A 326 23.51 18.23 -21.38
N ALA A 327 22.19 18.32 -21.17
CA ALA A 327 21.36 19.34 -21.82
C ALA A 327 21.80 20.78 -21.49
N LEU A 328 22.19 21.04 -20.23
CA LEU A 328 22.66 22.37 -19.80
C LEU A 328 24.08 22.69 -20.28
N GLN A 329 24.91 21.69 -20.58
CA GLN A 329 26.21 21.91 -21.23
C GLN A 329 26.03 22.39 -22.66
N GLU A 330 25.09 21.80 -23.39
CA GLU A 330 24.74 22.22 -24.76
C GLU A 330 23.96 23.54 -24.79
N ALA A 331 23.06 23.75 -23.82
CA ALA A 331 22.21 24.92 -23.70
C ALA A 331 22.06 25.40 -22.23
N PRO A 332 22.94 26.30 -21.73
CA PRO A 332 23.03 26.71 -20.31
C PRO A 332 21.78 27.30 -19.65
N HIS A 333 20.77 27.65 -20.44
CA HIS A 333 19.51 28.23 -19.97
C HIS A 333 18.29 27.46 -20.45
N PHE A 334 18.43 26.18 -20.81
CA PHE A 334 17.33 25.36 -21.30
C PHE A 334 16.30 25.10 -20.17
N PRO A 335 15.11 25.72 -20.20
CA PRO A 335 14.19 25.74 -19.05
C PRO A 335 13.76 24.36 -18.58
N GLN A 336 13.54 23.43 -19.52
CA GLN A 336 13.02 22.09 -19.24
C GLN A 336 14.03 21.25 -18.43
N ALA A 337 15.34 21.39 -18.69
CA ALA A 337 16.37 20.74 -17.90
C ALA A 337 16.38 21.29 -16.46
N VAL A 338 16.23 22.60 -16.30
CA VAL A 338 16.15 23.25 -14.98
C VAL A 338 14.88 22.83 -14.22
N LEU A 339 13.74 22.74 -14.89
CA LEU A 339 12.47 22.27 -14.30
C LEU A 339 12.57 20.81 -13.85
N CYS A 340 13.17 19.93 -14.66
CA CYS A 340 13.45 18.54 -14.29
C CYS A 340 14.36 18.45 -13.06
N LEU A 341 15.45 19.24 -13.02
CA LEU A 341 16.31 19.35 -11.84
C LEU A 341 15.51 19.81 -10.60
N ALA A 342 14.67 20.84 -10.73
CA ALA A 342 13.85 21.35 -9.63
C ALA A 342 12.86 20.29 -9.11
N ARG A 343 12.20 19.52 -9.98
CA ARG A 343 11.30 18.43 -9.57
C ARG A 343 12.05 17.34 -8.81
N MET A 344 13.24 16.95 -9.28
CA MET A 344 14.11 16.01 -8.57
C MET A 344 14.53 16.53 -7.19
N GLU A 345 14.98 17.78 -7.08
CA GLU A 345 15.35 18.36 -5.77
C GLU A 345 14.15 18.45 -4.83
N LEU A 346 12.97 18.82 -5.35
CA LEU A 346 11.73 18.85 -4.58
C LEU A 346 11.33 17.45 -4.08
N ALA A 347 11.52 16.40 -4.90
CA ALA A 347 11.27 15.01 -4.54
C ALA A 347 12.27 14.48 -3.50
N LYS A 348 13.53 14.94 -3.55
CA LYS A 348 14.57 14.67 -2.55
C LYS A 348 14.35 15.41 -1.22
N SER A 349 13.43 16.37 -1.20
CA SER A 349 13.19 17.30 -0.07
C SER A 349 14.30 18.34 0.13
N GLU A 350 15.03 18.67 -0.94
CA GLU A 350 16.08 19.70 -0.97
C GLU A 350 15.49 21.06 -1.37
N TYR A 351 14.65 21.64 -0.51
CA TYR A 351 13.87 22.85 -0.81
C TYR A 351 14.75 24.08 -1.09
N THR A 352 15.87 24.21 -0.38
CA THR A 352 16.85 25.29 -0.57
C THR A 352 17.60 25.16 -1.89
N ALA A 353 17.78 23.94 -2.40
CA ALA A 353 18.37 23.69 -3.71
C ALA A 353 17.44 24.17 -4.82
N VAL A 354 16.13 23.93 -4.72
CA VAL A 354 15.12 24.48 -5.65
C VAL A 354 15.18 26.01 -5.69
N GLN A 355 15.23 26.65 -4.52
CA GLN A 355 15.36 28.12 -4.42
C GLN A 355 16.67 28.62 -5.04
N THR A 356 17.80 27.96 -4.76
CA THR A 356 19.10 28.30 -5.32
C THR A 356 19.13 28.15 -6.84
N LEU A 357 18.52 27.08 -7.35
CA LEU A 357 18.46 26.77 -8.77
C LEU A 357 17.75 27.89 -9.54
N PHE A 358 16.56 28.31 -9.08
CA PHE A 358 15.80 29.36 -9.76
C PHE A 358 16.30 30.78 -9.48
N CYS A 359 16.70 31.11 -8.25
CA CYS A 359 17.04 32.49 -7.88
C CYS A 359 18.50 32.86 -8.16
N LYS A 360 19.42 31.90 -8.12
CA LYS A 360 20.87 32.17 -8.24
C LYS A 360 21.47 31.59 -9.52
N MET A 361 21.12 30.35 -9.88
CA MET A 361 21.77 29.65 -11.01
C MET A 361 21.11 29.96 -12.35
N HIS A 362 19.78 29.89 -12.42
CA HIS A 362 19.01 30.07 -13.66
C HIS A 362 17.83 31.05 -13.50
N PRO A 363 18.09 32.33 -13.11
CA PRO A 363 17.03 33.34 -12.93
C PRO A 363 16.26 33.66 -14.21
N SER A 364 16.83 33.37 -15.39
CA SER A 364 16.17 33.53 -16.69
C SER A 364 14.91 32.68 -16.83
N VAL A 365 14.79 31.55 -16.11
CA VAL A 365 13.60 30.68 -16.13
C VAL A 365 12.38 31.37 -15.50
N LEU A 366 12.60 32.32 -14.60
CA LEU A 366 11.52 33.10 -13.97
C LEU A 366 11.15 34.38 -14.76
N ALA A 367 11.84 34.67 -15.86
CA ALA A 367 11.61 35.87 -16.65
C ALA A 367 10.21 35.84 -17.30
N PRO A 368 9.52 36.99 -17.46
CA PRO A 368 8.12 37.03 -17.90
C PRO A 368 7.78 36.36 -19.24
N ARG A 369 8.77 36.15 -20.11
CA ARG A 369 8.61 35.55 -21.45
C ARG A 369 9.24 34.16 -21.58
N CYS A 370 9.69 33.56 -20.47
CA CYS A 370 10.35 32.26 -20.53
C CYS A 370 9.31 31.14 -20.60
N ALA A 371 9.50 30.20 -21.53
CA ALA A 371 8.70 28.99 -21.62
C ALA A 371 8.93 28.15 -20.36
N GLY A 372 7.87 27.86 -19.59
CA GLY A 372 7.96 27.13 -18.32
C GLY A 372 8.05 28.00 -17.06
N ARG A 373 7.91 29.33 -17.18
CA ARG A 373 7.84 30.23 -16.01
C ARG A 373 6.74 29.82 -15.03
N ALA A 374 5.58 29.40 -15.54
CA ALA A 374 4.44 28.99 -14.74
C ALA A 374 4.79 27.79 -13.84
N GLU A 375 5.41 26.76 -14.43
CA GLU A 375 5.86 25.59 -13.68
C GLU A 375 6.97 25.95 -12.69
N ALA A 376 7.93 26.79 -13.08
CA ALA A 376 9.00 27.24 -12.17
C ALA A 376 8.46 27.94 -10.92
N LEU A 377 7.50 28.86 -11.08
CA LEU A 377 6.80 29.51 -9.96
C LEU A 377 6.04 28.49 -9.10
N SER A 378 5.36 27.53 -9.73
CA SER A 378 4.64 26.47 -9.01
C SER A 378 5.57 25.58 -8.16
N LEU A 379 6.73 25.19 -8.71
CA LEU A 379 7.76 24.39 -8.04
C LEU A 379 8.44 25.16 -6.92
N ARG A 380 8.77 26.43 -7.15
CA ARG A 380 9.36 27.32 -6.14
C ARG A 380 8.40 27.56 -4.96
N ALA A 381 7.13 27.81 -5.27
CA ALA A 381 6.08 27.86 -4.25
C ALA A 381 5.97 26.53 -3.49
N ALA A 382 6.06 25.38 -4.17
CA ALA A 382 5.93 24.08 -3.51
C ALA A 382 7.11 23.81 -2.57
N ALA A 383 8.32 24.23 -2.95
CA ALA A 383 9.49 24.18 -2.08
C ALA A 383 9.30 25.07 -0.83
N ALA A 384 8.81 26.30 -1.02
CA ALA A 384 8.54 27.25 0.06
C ALA A 384 7.46 26.75 1.03
N GLU A 385 6.36 26.18 0.52
CA GLU A 385 5.31 25.55 1.34
C GLU A 385 5.88 24.42 2.22
N ARG A 386 6.74 23.57 1.65
CA ARG A 386 7.33 22.43 2.38
C ARG A 386 8.41 22.83 3.38
N SER A 387 9.11 23.95 3.15
CA SER A 387 10.03 24.55 4.14
C SER A 387 9.31 25.37 5.20
N GLY A 388 7.99 25.60 5.06
CA GLY A 388 7.20 26.43 5.97
C GLY A 388 7.35 27.94 5.74
N ASP A 389 7.93 28.36 4.61
CA ASP A 389 8.04 29.75 4.20
C ASP A 389 6.79 30.14 3.40
N TRP A 390 5.70 30.38 4.13
CA TRP A 390 4.40 30.69 3.53
C TRP A 390 4.36 32.06 2.86
N GLU A 391 5.20 33.02 3.28
CA GLU A 391 5.27 34.33 2.63
C GLU A 391 5.83 34.20 1.21
N ALA A 392 6.98 33.51 1.04
CA ALA A 392 7.56 33.26 -0.27
C ALA A 392 6.62 32.42 -1.16
N ALA A 393 5.95 31.41 -0.60
CA ALA A 393 4.95 30.64 -1.33
C ALA A 393 3.77 31.51 -1.81
N ASN A 394 3.30 32.42 -0.97
CA ASN A 394 2.22 33.35 -1.33
C ASN A 394 2.62 34.26 -2.49
N GLU A 395 3.81 34.87 -2.43
CA GLU A 395 4.32 35.75 -3.49
C GLU A 395 4.35 35.05 -4.86
N ASP A 396 4.88 33.82 -4.91
CA ASP A 396 4.95 33.03 -6.13
C ASP A 396 3.58 32.67 -6.69
N LEU A 397 2.66 32.26 -5.82
CA LEU A 397 1.30 31.87 -6.22
C LEU A 397 0.46 33.08 -6.64
N GLU A 398 0.70 34.27 -6.08
CA GLU A 398 0.05 35.51 -6.51
C GLU A 398 0.51 35.95 -7.90
N LEU A 399 1.79 35.73 -8.24
CA LEU A 399 2.29 35.96 -9.59
C LEU A 399 1.75 34.93 -10.59
N LEU A 400 1.58 33.68 -10.16
CA LEU A 400 1.11 32.57 -11.00
C LEU A 400 -0.40 32.64 -11.28
N ALA A 401 -1.22 33.02 -10.29
CA ALA A 401 -2.68 32.98 -10.40
C ALA A 401 -3.29 33.75 -11.58
N PRO A 402 -2.81 34.96 -11.96
CA PRO A 402 -3.29 35.66 -13.16
C PRO A 402 -2.94 34.93 -14.46
N MET A 403 -1.79 34.26 -14.52
CA MET A 403 -1.35 33.51 -15.71
C MET A 403 -2.30 32.36 -16.04
N MET A 404 -2.94 31.78 -15.03
CA MET A 404 -3.90 30.69 -15.19
C MET A 404 -5.28 31.14 -15.70
N ARG A 405 -5.54 32.45 -15.79
CA ARG A 405 -6.83 32.99 -16.26
C ARG A 405 -6.87 33.29 -17.75
N THR A 406 -5.73 33.36 -18.42
CA THR A 406 -5.62 33.69 -19.84
C THR A 406 -5.48 32.42 -20.69
N PRO A 407 -6.45 32.10 -21.57
CA PRO A 407 -6.40 30.91 -22.43
C PRO A 407 -5.16 30.85 -23.34
N GLU A 408 -4.59 32.00 -23.72
CA GLU A 408 -3.41 32.09 -24.59
C GLU A 408 -2.11 31.61 -23.92
N ALA A 409 -2.04 31.63 -22.58
CA ALA A 409 -0.86 31.13 -21.85
C ALA A 409 -0.81 29.58 -21.78
N LEU A 410 -1.96 28.91 -21.97
CA LEU A 410 -2.08 27.45 -21.94
C LEU A 410 -1.87 26.81 -23.32
N SER A 411 -1.96 27.58 -24.40
CA SER A 411 -1.96 27.08 -25.78
C SER A 411 -0.62 27.21 -26.52
N GLN A 412 0.38 27.88 -25.93
CA GLN A 412 1.62 28.27 -26.63
C GLN A 412 2.94 27.62 -26.17
N GLU A 413 2.93 26.67 -25.22
CA GLU A 413 4.18 26.01 -24.79
C GLU A 413 4.28 24.56 -25.29
N ASP A 414 5.46 24.16 -25.76
CA ASP A 414 5.80 22.96 -26.55
C ASP A 414 5.52 21.57 -25.92
N GLY A 415 4.59 21.43 -24.97
CA GLY A 415 4.10 20.13 -24.50
C GLY A 415 5.04 19.36 -23.56
N TRP A 416 6.10 19.99 -23.05
CA TRP A 416 7.11 19.35 -22.20
C TRP A 416 6.81 19.49 -20.70
N GLY A 417 5.73 18.90 -20.21
CA GLY A 417 5.44 18.77 -18.77
C GLY A 417 3.97 18.99 -18.36
N PRO A 418 3.55 18.54 -17.17
CA PRO A 418 2.21 18.79 -16.65
C PRO A 418 2.05 20.27 -16.24
N GLN A 419 1.15 20.99 -16.91
CA GLN A 419 0.83 22.36 -16.55
C GLN A 419 0.04 22.40 -15.23
N PRO A 420 0.32 23.37 -14.33
CA PRO A 420 -0.42 23.49 -13.09
C PRO A 420 -1.88 23.89 -13.38
N GLU A 421 -2.82 23.13 -12.83
CA GLU A 421 -4.25 23.43 -12.98
C GLU A 421 -4.63 24.72 -12.23
N ALA A 422 -5.50 25.53 -12.83
CA ALA A 422 -5.92 26.81 -12.23
C ALA A 422 -6.52 26.62 -10.83
N SER A 423 -7.31 25.57 -10.63
CA SER A 423 -7.91 25.26 -9.33
C SER A 423 -6.86 24.88 -8.27
N ASP A 424 -5.77 24.22 -8.66
CA ASP A 424 -4.69 23.85 -7.76
C ASP A 424 -3.85 25.04 -7.34
N VAL A 425 -3.52 25.94 -8.28
CA VAL A 425 -2.82 27.18 -7.97
C VAL A 425 -3.63 28.04 -6.99
N LEU A 426 -4.93 28.22 -7.25
CA LEU A 426 -5.79 29.03 -6.39
C LEU A 426 -6.04 28.37 -5.03
N GLY A 427 -6.18 27.04 -4.97
CA GLY A 427 -6.27 26.29 -3.72
C GLY A 427 -5.01 26.45 -2.87
N ARG A 428 -3.84 26.26 -3.47
CA ARG A 428 -2.55 26.48 -2.80
C ARG A 428 -2.37 27.93 -2.34
N LEU A 429 -2.82 28.91 -3.13
CA LEU A 429 -2.79 30.31 -2.74
C LEU A 429 -3.69 30.57 -1.52
N ALA A 430 -4.89 29.99 -1.49
CA ALA A 430 -5.77 30.06 -0.32
C ALA A 430 -5.09 29.47 0.92
N ARG A 431 -4.43 28.30 0.78
CA ARG A 431 -3.66 27.67 1.86
C ARG A 431 -2.54 28.58 2.35
N SER A 432 -1.76 29.15 1.44
CA SER A 432 -0.64 30.04 1.80
C SER A 432 -1.13 31.28 2.57
N ARG A 433 -2.16 31.95 2.08
CA ARG A 433 -2.82 33.08 2.75
C ARG A 433 -3.34 32.72 4.14
N PHE A 434 -3.87 31.52 4.30
CA PHE A 434 -4.35 31.06 5.60
C PHE A 434 -3.19 31.00 6.61
N TYR A 435 -2.04 30.45 6.23
CA TYR A 435 -0.87 30.31 7.11
C TYR A 435 -0.08 31.60 7.32
N THR A 436 -0.14 32.57 6.42
CA THR A 436 0.41 33.93 6.63
C THR A 436 -0.51 34.82 7.49
N GLY A 437 -1.64 34.30 7.97
CA GLY A 437 -2.58 35.02 8.83
C GLY A 437 -3.65 35.82 8.09
N GLN A 438 -3.65 35.83 6.75
CA GLN A 438 -4.68 36.46 5.91
C GLN A 438 -5.97 35.62 5.85
N ARG A 439 -6.61 35.41 7.01
CA ARG A 439 -7.74 34.49 7.17
C ARG A 439 -8.91 34.76 6.22
N ARG A 440 -9.40 35.99 6.16
CA ARG A 440 -10.56 36.35 5.33
C ARG A 440 -10.30 36.17 3.83
N PRO A 441 -9.21 36.73 3.25
CA PRO A 441 -8.87 36.47 1.84
C PRO A 441 -8.66 34.99 1.52
N ALA A 442 -8.12 34.21 2.47
CA ALA A 442 -7.95 32.77 2.30
C ALA A 442 -9.29 32.03 2.21
N THR A 443 -10.23 32.34 3.11
CA THR A 443 -11.57 31.73 3.11
C THR A 443 -12.33 32.08 1.83
N GLU A 444 -12.39 33.36 1.46
CA GLU A 444 -13.09 33.82 0.24
C GLU A 444 -12.53 33.14 -1.02
N LEU A 445 -11.21 32.94 -1.07
CA LEU A 445 -10.57 32.24 -2.19
C LEU A 445 -10.85 30.73 -2.17
N ALA A 446 -10.79 30.09 -1.00
CA ALA A 446 -11.11 28.67 -0.86
C ALA A 446 -12.57 28.38 -1.26
N ASP A 447 -13.53 29.21 -0.82
CA ASP A 447 -14.94 29.09 -1.18
C ASP A 447 -15.12 29.20 -2.70
N LYS A 448 -14.49 30.18 -3.33
CA LYS A 448 -14.51 30.35 -4.79
C LYS A 448 -13.92 29.15 -5.54
N VAL A 449 -12.85 28.54 -5.03
CA VAL A 449 -12.29 27.32 -5.61
C VAL A 449 -13.27 26.18 -5.45
N MET A 450 -13.88 26.00 -4.28
CA MET A 450 -14.85 24.94 -4.03
C MET A 450 -16.16 25.07 -4.82
N GLU A 451 -16.54 26.29 -5.23
CA GLU A 451 -17.68 26.52 -6.15
C GLU A 451 -17.46 25.86 -7.53
N THR A 452 -16.20 25.82 -7.99
CA THR A 452 -15.83 25.25 -9.30
C THR A 452 -15.29 23.83 -9.19
N ASN A 453 -14.53 23.54 -8.13
CA ASN A 453 -13.95 22.24 -7.82
C ASN A 453 -14.09 21.95 -6.31
N SER A 454 -15.27 21.41 -5.93
CA SER A 454 -15.62 21.15 -4.52
C SER A 454 -14.74 20.12 -3.79
N THR A 455 -13.83 19.45 -4.50
CA THR A 455 -12.94 18.43 -3.95
C THR A 455 -11.46 18.80 -4.07
N GLN A 456 -11.13 20.05 -4.46
CA GLN A 456 -9.76 20.54 -4.50
C GLN A 456 -9.15 20.50 -3.08
N LEU A 457 -7.98 19.87 -2.95
CA LEU A 457 -7.45 19.40 -1.67
C LEU A 457 -7.08 20.53 -0.71
N GLU A 458 -6.33 21.52 -1.19
CA GLU A 458 -5.91 22.69 -0.41
C GLU A 458 -7.07 23.59 0.00
N ALA A 459 -8.02 23.82 -0.89
CA ALA A 459 -9.23 24.58 -0.59
C ALA A 459 -10.06 23.86 0.48
N CYS A 460 -10.20 22.52 0.37
CA CYS A 460 -10.83 21.71 1.40
C CYS A 460 -10.07 21.79 2.74
N GLU A 461 -8.73 21.82 2.74
CA GLU A 461 -7.92 21.99 3.94
C GLU A 461 -8.20 23.33 4.64
N VAL A 462 -8.25 24.42 3.89
CA VAL A 462 -8.57 25.74 4.44
C VAL A 462 -10.00 25.79 4.95
N ALA A 463 -10.96 25.35 4.12
CA ALA A 463 -12.39 25.38 4.46
C ALA A 463 -12.67 24.56 5.73
N THR A 464 -12.13 23.34 5.83
CA THR A 464 -12.30 22.52 7.04
C THR A 464 -11.73 23.19 8.27
N LYS A 465 -10.52 23.76 8.23
CA LYS A 465 -9.95 24.48 9.38
C LYS A 465 -10.80 25.66 9.83
N VAL A 466 -11.28 26.47 8.90
CA VAL A 466 -12.14 27.62 9.19
C VAL A 466 -13.48 27.17 9.78
N LEU A 467 -14.09 26.12 9.23
CA LEU A 467 -15.34 25.54 9.77
C LEU A 467 -15.13 24.98 11.19
N MET A 468 -13.99 24.34 11.44
CA MET A 468 -13.63 23.87 12.78
C MET A 468 -13.44 25.02 13.77
N GLU A 469 -12.79 26.12 13.37
CA GLU A 469 -12.64 27.34 14.19
C GLU A 469 -14.01 27.98 14.54
N ARG A 470 -15.01 27.81 13.67
CA ARG A 470 -16.40 28.27 13.89
C ARG A 470 -17.26 27.29 14.70
N GLY A 471 -16.75 26.08 14.98
CA GLY A 471 -17.51 25.02 15.64
C GLY A 471 -18.49 24.28 14.71
N GLU A 472 -18.39 24.47 13.39
CA GLU A 472 -19.22 23.81 12.37
C GLU A 472 -18.68 22.42 12.00
N THR A 473 -18.52 21.55 13.01
CA THR A 473 -17.83 20.25 12.90
C THR A 473 -18.45 19.32 11.85
N HIS A 474 -19.79 19.28 11.77
CA HIS A 474 -20.51 18.45 10.80
C HIS A 474 -20.22 18.86 9.34
N VAL A 475 -20.13 20.15 9.06
CA VAL A 475 -19.85 20.66 7.71
C VAL A 475 -18.39 20.38 7.35
N ALA A 476 -17.47 20.56 8.30
CA ALA A 476 -16.06 20.24 8.12
C ALA A 476 -15.85 18.74 7.80
N LEU A 477 -16.52 17.85 8.53
CA LEU A 477 -16.50 16.41 8.25
C LEU A 477 -17.04 16.09 6.85
N ALA A 478 -18.13 16.73 6.42
CA ALA A 478 -18.70 16.52 5.09
C ALA A 478 -17.75 16.98 3.96
N VAL A 479 -17.07 18.12 4.14
CA VAL A 479 -16.04 18.60 3.19
C VAL A 479 -14.85 17.63 3.16
N MET A 480 -14.35 17.21 4.33
CA MET A 480 -13.26 16.24 4.43
C MET A 480 -13.59 14.93 3.72
N VAL A 481 -14.75 14.33 3.98
CA VAL A 481 -15.15 13.05 3.37
C VAL A 481 -15.25 13.18 1.85
N ARG A 482 -15.89 14.24 1.33
CA ARG A 482 -15.99 14.47 -0.12
C ARG A 482 -14.62 14.56 -0.77
N CYS A 483 -13.70 15.30 -0.14
CA CYS A 483 -12.32 15.41 -0.58
C CYS A 483 -11.62 14.04 -0.60
N LEU A 484 -11.72 13.25 0.48
CA LEU A 484 -11.12 11.92 0.54
C LEU A 484 -11.65 10.96 -0.54
N VAL A 485 -12.96 10.98 -0.80
CA VAL A 485 -13.57 10.10 -1.80
C VAL A 485 -13.05 10.41 -3.21
N ALA A 486 -12.83 11.68 -3.51
CA ALA A 486 -12.25 12.13 -4.78
C ALA A 486 -10.77 11.77 -4.92
N HIS A 487 -10.00 11.79 -3.82
CA HIS A 487 -8.55 11.54 -3.81
C HIS A 487 -8.16 10.16 -3.27
N ARG A 488 -9.08 9.19 -3.26
CA ARG A 488 -8.86 7.86 -2.65
C ARG A 488 -7.73 7.04 -3.28
N HIS A 489 -7.42 7.30 -4.55
CA HIS A 489 -6.36 6.61 -5.30
C HIS A 489 -5.02 7.36 -5.28
N THR A 490 -5.00 8.57 -4.72
CA THR A 490 -3.84 9.44 -4.61
C THR A 490 -3.53 9.72 -3.14
N PRO A 491 -3.06 8.71 -2.38
CA PRO A 491 -2.71 8.90 -0.98
C PRO A 491 -1.63 9.97 -0.87
N SER A 492 -2.01 11.11 -0.28
CA SER A 492 -1.13 12.26 -0.12
C SER A 492 -0.92 12.58 1.36
N LEU A 493 0.26 13.13 1.66
CA LEU A 493 0.57 13.65 2.99
C LEU A 493 -0.50 14.63 3.47
N THR A 494 -1.01 15.46 2.54
CA THR A 494 -2.04 16.48 2.75
C THR A 494 -3.39 15.87 3.10
N CYS A 495 -3.84 14.82 2.38
CA CYS A 495 -5.08 14.10 2.72
C CYS A 495 -5.01 13.52 4.14
N SER A 496 -3.87 12.93 4.54
CA SER A 496 -3.78 12.45 5.92
C SER A 496 -3.76 13.58 6.94
N GLN A 497 -3.09 14.70 6.64
CA GLN A 497 -3.04 15.86 7.53
C GLN A 497 -4.43 16.48 7.72
N LEU A 498 -5.21 16.57 6.64
CA LEU A 498 -6.62 16.98 6.67
C LEU A 498 -7.42 16.09 7.63
N VAL A 499 -7.33 14.77 7.46
CA VAL A 499 -8.02 13.80 8.31
C VAL A 499 -7.59 13.89 9.76
N CYS A 500 -6.28 13.95 10.02
CA CYS A 500 -5.76 14.13 11.38
C CYS A 500 -6.19 15.45 12.00
N GLY A 501 -6.27 16.52 11.21
CA GLY A 501 -6.71 17.84 11.68
C GLY A 501 -8.17 17.80 12.13
N VAL A 502 -9.06 17.28 11.29
CA VAL A 502 -10.49 17.21 11.59
C VAL A 502 -10.78 16.21 12.72
N MET A 503 -10.23 14.99 12.65
CA MET A 503 -10.52 13.94 13.63
C MET A 503 -9.95 14.18 15.04
N ARG A 504 -9.10 15.19 15.24
CA ARG A 504 -8.68 15.63 16.60
C ARG A 504 -9.78 16.36 17.36
N HIS A 505 -10.73 16.92 16.65
CA HIS A 505 -11.79 17.76 17.21
C HIS A 505 -13.17 17.14 17.05
N CYS A 506 -13.29 16.09 16.24
CA CYS A 506 -14.53 15.36 16.02
C CYS A 506 -14.45 13.96 16.61
N ASN A 507 -15.59 13.42 17.01
CA ASN A 507 -15.72 12.02 17.44
C ASN A 507 -16.24 11.12 16.31
N VAL A 508 -16.24 9.81 16.57
CA VAL A 508 -16.64 8.80 15.58
C VAL A 508 -18.15 8.86 15.31
N GLU A 509 -18.95 9.19 16.32
CA GLU A 509 -20.40 9.33 16.23
C GLU A 509 -20.79 10.46 15.27
N GLU A 510 -20.11 11.61 15.35
CA GLU A 510 -20.28 12.73 14.43
C GLU A 510 -19.94 12.33 13.00
N LEU A 511 -18.82 11.64 12.77
CA LEU A 511 -18.46 11.11 11.45
C LEU A 511 -19.54 10.17 10.90
N CYS A 512 -20.01 9.22 11.71
CA CYS A 512 -21.09 8.32 11.30
C CYS A 512 -22.39 9.06 11.00
N SER A 513 -22.72 10.12 11.75
CA SER A 513 -23.92 10.93 11.53
C SER A 513 -23.88 11.65 10.18
N VAL A 514 -22.72 12.21 9.81
CA VAL A 514 -22.49 12.88 8.52
C VAL A 514 -22.60 11.90 7.36
N MET A 515 -22.17 10.66 7.56
CA MET A 515 -22.26 9.59 6.57
C MET A 515 -23.67 8.97 6.44
N THR A 516 -24.56 9.23 7.41
CA THR A 516 -25.88 8.55 7.51
C THR A 516 -27.05 9.52 7.72
N PRO A 517 -27.27 10.51 6.83
CA PRO A 517 -28.22 11.59 7.09
C PRO A 517 -29.71 11.22 6.96
N ASN A 518 -30.08 10.07 6.36
CA ASN A 518 -31.49 9.68 6.19
C ASN A 518 -31.80 8.22 6.58
N PRO A 519 -32.41 7.97 7.75
CA PRO A 519 -32.77 6.63 8.22
C PRO A 519 -33.68 5.84 7.27
N ALA A 520 -34.47 6.53 6.44
CA ALA A 520 -35.42 5.88 5.51
C ALA A 520 -34.75 5.28 4.26
N MET A 521 -33.48 5.61 3.98
CA MET A 521 -32.73 5.13 2.80
C MET A 521 -31.56 4.20 3.15
N VAL A 522 -31.37 3.86 4.42
CA VAL A 522 -30.27 3.01 4.86
C VAL A 522 -30.59 1.55 4.54
N ASN A 523 -30.05 1.04 3.43
CA ASN A 523 -30.01 -0.39 3.14
C ASN A 523 -28.67 -1.00 3.62
N GLU A 524 -28.58 -2.34 3.63
CA GLU A 524 -27.39 -3.06 4.08
C GLU A 524 -26.12 -2.64 3.31
N THR A 525 -26.24 -2.39 2.00
CA THR A 525 -25.13 -1.96 1.15
C THR A 525 -24.60 -0.60 1.59
N HIS A 526 -25.48 0.38 1.87
CA HIS A 526 -25.09 1.69 2.34
C HIS A 526 -24.36 1.61 3.68
N VAL A 527 -24.84 0.77 4.61
CA VAL A 527 -24.18 0.56 5.91
C VAL A 527 -22.77 0.01 5.74
N LYS A 528 -22.57 -0.95 4.83
CA LYS A 528 -21.24 -1.50 4.53
C LYS A 528 -20.32 -0.45 3.92
N SER A 529 -20.79 0.36 2.97
CA SER A 529 -20.00 1.46 2.42
C SER A 529 -19.62 2.50 3.48
N VAL A 530 -20.52 2.83 4.41
CA VAL A 530 -20.18 3.70 5.55
C VAL A 530 -19.12 3.05 6.43
N ALA A 531 -19.21 1.75 6.70
CA ALA A 531 -18.20 1.02 7.46
C ALA A 531 -16.81 1.08 6.80
N GLU A 532 -16.74 0.90 5.48
CA GLU A 532 -15.50 1.00 4.71
C GLU A 532 -14.88 2.39 4.79
N VAL A 533 -15.67 3.46 4.65
CA VAL A 533 -15.19 4.85 4.78
C VAL A 533 -14.65 5.11 6.19
N VAL A 534 -15.38 4.70 7.23
CA VAL A 534 -14.93 4.81 8.62
C VAL A 534 -13.63 4.03 8.84
N GLY A 535 -13.53 2.83 8.25
CA GLY A 535 -12.32 2.02 8.26
C GLY A 535 -11.14 2.67 7.54
N TYR A 536 -11.38 3.35 6.42
CA TYR A 536 -10.35 4.09 5.68
C TYR A 536 -9.82 5.30 6.46
N VAL A 537 -10.70 6.05 7.14
CA VAL A 537 -10.29 7.08 8.10
C VAL A 537 -9.46 6.46 9.23
N GLY A 538 -9.88 5.28 9.72
CA GLY A 538 -9.13 4.49 10.70
C GLY A 538 -7.73 4.08 10.23
N LEU A 539 -7.57 3.75 8.94
CA LEU A 539 -6.28 3.41 8.34
C LEU A 539 -5.34 4.61 8.36
N ILE A 540 -5.82 5.77 7.95
CA ILE A 540 -5.05 7.02 7.95
C ILE A 540 -4.61 7.38 9.38
N MET A 541 -5.52 7.29 10.35
CA MET A 541 -5.22 7.50 11.78
C MET A 541 -4.14 6.54 12.26
N LYS A 542 -4.28 5.24 11.93
CA LYS A 542 -3.30 4.20 12.29
C LYS A 542 -1.94 4.57 11.73
N GLU A 543 -1.82 4.85 10.43
CA GLU A 543 -0.55 5.17 9.77
C GLU A 543 0.20 6.34 10.40
N ARG A 544 -0.53 7.31 10.97
CA ARG A 544 0.00 8.49 11.66
C ARG A 544 0.24 8.30 13.15
N GLY A 545 0.16 7.07 13.65
CA GLY A 545 0.40 6.73 15.05
C GLY A 545 -0.75 7.11 16.00
N MET A 546 -1.91 7.52 15.47
CA MET A 546 -3.14 7.77 16.25
C MET A 546 -3.89 6.44 16.49
N VAL A 547 -3.20 5.52 17.19
CA VAL A 547 -3.61 4.11 17.30
C VAL A 547 -4.90 3.94 18.11
N LEU A 548 -5.15 4.77 19.13
CA LEU A 548 -6.38 4.72 19.92
C LEU A 548 -7.61 5.09 19.07
N GLU A 549 -7.52 6.21 18.35
CA GLU A 549 -8.56 6.72 17.47
C GLU A 549 -8.83 5.72 16.34
N ALA A 550 -7.77 5.15 15.74
CA ALA A 550 -7.88 4.08 14.76
C ALA A 550 -8.64 2.86 15.31
N SER A 551 -8.36 2.41 16.53
CA SER A 551 -9.09 1.29 17.15
C SER A 551 -10.57 1.61 17.32
N ARG A 552 -10.92 2.84 17.72
CA ARG A 552 -12.32 3.26 17.88
C ARG A 552 -13.06 3.29 16.54
N LEU A 553 -12.43 3.82 15.50
CA LEU A 553 -12.96 3.85 14.14
C LEU A 553 -13.19 2.44 13.60
N TYR A 554 -12.19 1.56 13.65
CA TYR A 554 -12.34 0.19 13.19
C TYR A 554 -13.38 -0.60 14.00
N ARG A 555 -13.45 -0.40 15.32
CA ARG A 555 -14.53 -1.00 16.15
C ARG A 555 -15.89 -0.57 15.65
N LYS A 556 -16.10 0.73 15.42
CA LYS A 556 -17.37 1.25 14.92
C LYS A 556 -17.69 0.72 13.53
N ALA A 557 -16.71 0.68 12.63
CA ALA A 557 -16.85 0.09 11.31
C ALA A 557 -17.31 -1.38 11.39
N LEU A 558 -16.76 -2.17 12.31
CA LEU A 558 -17.19 -3.55 12.53
C LEU A 558 -18.53 -3.69 13.26
N VAL A 559 -18.98 -2.70 14.02
CA VAL A 559 -20.36 -2.70 14.52
C VAL A 559 -21.34 -2.54 13.36
N LEU A 560 -21.00 -1.75 12.35
CA LEU A 560 -21.79 -1.55 11.14
C LEU A 560 -21.72 -2.76 10.19
N ALA A 561 -20.54 -3.35 10.02
CA ALA A 561 -20.28 -4.48 9.13
C ALA A 561 -19.53 -5.62 9.87
N PRO A 562 -20.21 -6.40 10.72
CA PRO A 562 -19.56 -7.33 11.66
C PRO A 562 -18.95 -8.59 11.01
N ASP A 563 -19.31 -8.87 9.75
CA ASP A 563 -18.74 -9.94 8.94
C ASP A 563 -17.70 -9.45 7.92
N HIS A 564 -17.26 -8.18 8.01
CA HIS A 564 -16.25 -7.64 7.11
C HIS A 564 -14.83 -8.03 7.55
N GLY A 565 -14.20 -8.91 6.77
CA GLY A 565 -12.88 -9.48 7.05
C GLY A 565 -11.76 -8.43 7.15
N SER A 566 -11.59 -7.58 6.14
CA SER A 566 -10.50 -6.58 6.13
C SER A 566 -10.59 -5.57 7.30
N LEU A 567 -11.79 -5.17 7.70
CA LEU A 567 -12.01 -4.31 8.87
C LEU A 567 -11.63 -5.03 10.17
N CYS A 568 -11.97 -6.31 10.29
CA CYS A 568 -11.60 -7.16 11.44
C CYS A 568 -10.09 -7.32 11.54
N LEU A 569 -9.44 -7.64 10.42
CA LEU A 569 -7.99 -7.78 10.33
C LEU A 569 -7.27 -6.49 10.75
N ASN A 570 -7.72 -5.34 10.26
CA ASN A 570 -7.14 -4.06 10.63
C ASN A 570 -7.37 -3.69 12.11
N LEU A 571 -8.55 -4.00 12.66
CA LEU A 571 -8.81 -3.81 14.09
C LEU A 571 -7.86 -4.67 14.94
N MET A 572 -7.68 -5.94 14.57
CA MET A 572 -6.76 -6.85 15.25
C MET A 572 -5.32 -6.34 15.23
N HIS A 573 -4.85 -5.85 14.07
CA HIS A 573 -3.54 -5.22 13.98
C HIS A 573 -3.42 -4.00 14.89
N THR A 574 -4.46 -3.16 14.93
CA THR A 574 -4.45 -1.97 15.78
C THR A 574 -4.46 -2.33 17.26
N PHE A 575 -5.18 -3.38 17.67
CA PHE A 575 -5.12 -3.91 19.04
C PHE A 575 -3.75 -4.49 19.38
N ALA A 576 -3.10 -5.20 18.46
CA ALA A 576 -1.74 -5.70 18.66
C ALA A 576 -0.73 -4.55 18.89
N LEU A 577 -0.87 -3.42 18.19
CA LEU A 577 -0.06 -2.21 18.42
C LEU A 577 -0.29 -1.60 19.81
N ARG A 578 -1.47 -1.80 20.39
CA ARG A 578 -1.83 -1.38 21.76
C ARG A 578 -1.56 -2.44 22.82
N ARG A 579 -1.02 -3.60 22.43
CA ARG A 579 -0.85 -4.79 23.28
C ARG A 579 -2.17 -5.32 23.87
N ASP A 580 -3.30 -5.01 23.22
CA ASP A 580 -4.64 -5.45 23.63
C ASP A 580 -5.03 -6.74 22.88
N ASP A 581 -4.15 -7.73 22.98
CA ASP A 581 -4.21 -8.95 22.16
C ASP A 581 -5.50 -9.75 22.44
N ILE A 582 -5.98 -9.74 23.68
CA ILE A 582 -7.21 -10.45 24.08
C ILE A 582 -8.42 -9.87 23.34
N ARG A 583 -8.57 -8.54 23.26
CA ARG A 583 -9.66 -7.93 22.47
C ARG A 583 -9.51 -8.24 20.98
N GLY A 584 -8.28 -8.23 20.46
CA GLY A 584 -7.99 -8.68 19.09
C GLY A 584 -8.49 -10.11 18.82
N LEU A 585 -8.18 -11.05 19.71
CA LEU A 585 -8.66 -12.44 19.63
C LEU A 585 -10.18 -12.54 19.78
N ALA A 586 -10.80 -11.73 20.65
CA ALA A 586 -12.25 -11.72 20.84
C ALA A 586 -12.99 -11.32 19.55
N TRP A 587 -12.46 -10.34 18.82
CA TRP A 587 -12.98 -9.94 17.52
C TRP A 587 -12.79 -11.02 16.45
N ALA A 588 -11.64 -11.70 16.41
CA ALA A 588 -11.43 -12.85 15.52
C ALA A 588 -12.46 -13.96 15.79
N ARG A 589 -12.68 -14.29 17.07
CA ARG A 589 -13.68 -15.29 17.49
C ARG A 589 -15.09 -14.89 17.06
N LYS A 590 -15.47 -13.62 17.26
CA LYS A 590 -16.78 -13.11 16.81
C LYS A 590 -16.91 -13.21 15.29
N PHE A 591 -15.90 -12.78 14.54
CA PHE A 591 -15.87 -12.86 13.08
C PHE A 591 -16.05 -14.31 12.61
N PHE A 592 -15.24 -15.25 13.09
CA PHE A 592 -15.37 -16.67 12.75
C PHE A 592 -16.73 -17.25 13.18
N GLY A 593 -17.31 -16.76 14.28
CA GLY A 593 -18.62 -17.21 14.76
C GLY A 593 -19.76 -16.78 13.86
N LEU A 594 -19.69 -15.57 13.31
CA LEU A 594 -20.62 -15.07 12.30
C LEU A 594 -20.41 -15.78 10.97
N LEU A 595 -19.16 -15.92 10.55
CA LEU A 595 -18.82 -16.59 9.30
C LEU A 595 -19.21 -18.07 9.31
N ALA A 596 -19.07 -18.76 10.44
CA ALA A 596 -19.48 -20.16 10.60
C ALA A 596 -20.98 -20.41 10.37
N ARG A 597 -21.84 -19.38 10.52
CA ARG A 597 -23.27 -19.50 10.18
C ARG A 597 -23.49 -19.63 8.67
N LYS A 598 -22.60 -19.03 7.87
CA LYS A 598 -22.62 -19.08 6.40
C LYS A 598 -21.77 -20.22 5.86
N ILE A 599 -20.62 -20.46 6.49
CA ILE A 599 -19.60 -21.45 6.10
C ILE A 599 -19.28 -22.33 7.32
N PRO A 600 -20.06 -23.40 7.58
CA PRO A 600 -19.94 -24.21 8.80
C PRO A 600 -18.53 -24.73 9.10
N ARG A 601 -17.72 -25.01 8.06
CA ARG A 601 -16.32 -25.45 8.17
C ARG A 601 -15.41 -24.47 8.91
N VAL A 602 -15.74 -23.18 8.93
CA VAL A 602 -14.99 -22.15 9.67
C VAL A 602 -15.10 -22.35 11.19
N ALA A 603 -16.13 -23.06 11.67
CA ALA A 603 -16.30 -23.34 13.09
C ALA A 603 -15.08 -24.05 13.71
N ALA A 604 -14.32 -24.83 12.93
CA ALA A 604 -13.11 -25.50 13.40
C ALA A 604 -12.06 -24.52 13.96
N LEU A 605 -11.91 -23.33 13.37
CA LEU A 605 -10.99 -22.30 13.89
C LEU A 605 -11.44 -21.78 15.25
N ASN A 606 -12.74 -21.58 15.44
CA ASN A 606 -13.30 -21.16 16.72
C ASN A 606 -13.17 -22.21 17.81
N ARG A 607 -13.37 -23.49 17.47
CA ARG A 607 -13.18 -24.60 18.42
C ARG A 607 -11.72 -24.70 18.86
N ALA A 608 -10.79 -24.65 17.91
CA ALA A 608 -9.37 -24.64 18.21
C ALA A 608 -8.99 -23.47 19.15
N LEU A 609 -9.50 -22.26 18.89
CA LEU A 609 -9.29 -21.09 19.75
C LEU A 609 -9.80 -21.26 21.19
N LEU A 610 -10.86 -22.05 21.39
CA LEU A 610 -11.44 -22.34 22.70
C LEU A 610 -10.83 -23.56 23.38
N SER A 611 -9.72 -24.09 22.83
CA SER A 611 -9.08 -25.33 23.26
C SER A 611 -10.00 -26.56 23.17
N GLU A 612 -10.95 -26.54 22.24
CA GLU A 612 -11.74 -27.69 21.86
C GLU A 612 -11.11 -28.37 20.65
N GLU A 613 -10.99 -29.70 20.69
CA GLU A 613 -10.42 -30.45 19.57
C GLU A 613 -11.25 -30.22 18.29
N PRO A 614 -10.63 -29.64 17.23
CA PRO A 614 -11.32 -29.44 15.98
C PRO A 614 -11.41 -30.77 15.23
N ASP A 615 -12.51 -30.98 14.50
CA ASP A 615 -12.64 -32.12 13.58
C ASP A 615 -11.71 -31.92 12.38
N THR A 616 -10.50 -32.46 12.47
CA THR A 616 -9.48 -32.36 11.43
C THR A 616 -9.72 -33.32 10.25
N SER A 617 -10.71 -34.21 10.36
CA SER A 617 -11.09 -35.17 9.31
C SER A 617 -11.96 -34.53 8.22
N GLN A 618 -12.68 -33.46 8.55
CA GLN A 618 -13.48 -32.73 7.58
C GLN A 618 -12.60 -31.94 6.60
N LYS A 619 -13.08 -31.84 5.36
CA LYS A 619 -12.48 -30.96 4.35
C LYS A 619 -12.51 -29.52 4.88
N MET A 620 -11.36 -28.87 4.95
CA MET A 620 -11.25 -27.47 5.35
C MET A 620 -11.94 -26.54 4.34
N PHE A 621 -12.28 -25.33 4.77
CA PHE A 621 -12.83 -24.33 3.87
C PHE A 621 -11.79 -23.91 2.82
N SER A 622 -12.29 -23.55 1.64
CA SER A 622 -11.54 -23.19 0.43
C SER A 622 -12.12 -21.93 -0.17
N SER A 623 -11.44 -21.33 -1.16
CA SER A 623 -11.94 -20.15 -1.86
C SER A 623 -13.33 -20.34 -2.47
N ARG A 624 -13.70 -21.58 -2.84
CA ARG A 624 -15.01 -21.94 -3.40
C ARG A 624 -16.16 -21.85 -2.40
N ASP A 625 -15.86 -21.86 -1.10
CA ASP A 625 -16.87 -21.73 -0.06
C ASP A 625 -17.26 -20.26 0.20
N PHE A 626 -16.59 -19.30 -0.47
CA PHE A 626 -16.79 -17.86 -0.28
C PHE A 626 -17.39 -17.20 -1.54
N PRO A 627 -18.20 -16.13 -1.39
CA PRO A 627 -18.74 -15.35 -2.51
C PRO A 627 -17.65 -14.66 -3.35
N ALA A 628 -16.58 -14.21 -2.69
CA ALA A 628 -15.47 -13.50 -3.32
C ALA A 628 -14.13 -14.00 -2.77
N GLU A 629 -13.11 -14.01 -3.62
CA GLU A 629 -11.77 -14.49 -3.24
C GLU A 629 -11.15 -13.65 -2.12
N ASN A 630 -11.41 -12.34 -2.11
CA ASN A 630 -10.93 -11.45 -1.05
C ASN A 630 -11.51 -11.80 0.32
N GLU A 631 -12.76 -12.27 0.41
CA GLU A 631 -13.34 -12.70 1.68
C GLU A 631 -12.66 -13.98 2.21
N PHE A 632 -12.32 -14.91 1.32
CA PHE A 632 -11.53 -16.08 1.68
C PHE A 632 -10.13 -15.68 2.18
N ARG A 633 -9.46 -14.78 1.45
CA ARG A 633 -8.13 -14.24 1.80
C ARG A 633 -8.16 -13.52 3.15
N ASP A 634 -9.19 -12.72 3.42
CA ASP A 634 -9.36 -12.08 4.72
C ASP A 634 -9.54 -13.10 5.85
N ALA A 635 -10.33 -14.16 5.63
CA ALA A 635 -10.56 -15.18 6.64
C ALA A 635 -9.28 -15.93 7.01
N ILE A 636 -8.45 -16.30 6.02
CA ILE A 636 -7.15 -16.94 6.30
C ILE A 636 -6.16 -15.95 6.93
N ALA A 637 -6.15 -14.67 6.52
CA ALA A 637 -5.28 -13.65 7.11
C ALA A 637 -5.60 -13.41 8.58
N ILE A 638 -6.88 -13.35 8.95
CA ILE A 638 -7.32 -13.29 10.36
C ILE A 638 -6.81 -14.52 11.12
N GLY A 639 -6.90 -15.72 10.52
CA GLY A 639 -6.36 -16.95 11.10
C GLY A 639 -4.84 -16.90 11.33
N PHE A 640 -4.09 -16.36 10.36
CA PHE A 640 -2.65 -16.14 10.48
C PHE A 640 -2.30 -15.15 11.61
N VAL A 641 -3.05 -14.06 11.75
CA VAL A 641 -2.85 -13.10 12.84
C VAL A 641 -3.20 -13.71 14.19
N VAL A 642 -4.25 -14.51 14.30
CA VAL A 642 -4.57 -15.27 15.52
C VAL A 642 -3.39 -16.15 15.92
N LEU A 643 -2.84 -16.96 14.99
CA LEU A 643 -1.68 -17.80 15.25
C LEU A 643 -0.48 -16.97 15.71
N LYS A 644 -0.20 -15.85 15.03
CA LYS A 644 0.89 -14.93 15.37
C LYS A 644 0.76 -14.38 16.79
N LEU A 645 -0.42 -13.87 17.17
CA LEU A 645 -0.66 -13.30 18.50
C LEU A 645 -0.50 -14.36 19.60
N LEU A 646 -1.05 -15.55 19.39
CA LEU A 646 -0.92 -16.65 20.35
C LEU A 646 0.54 -17.10 20.51
N PHE A 647 1.25 -17.29 19.40
CA PHE A 647 2.66 -17.69 19.40
C PHE A 647 3.55 -16.69 20.13
N LEU A 648 3.33 -15.39 19.93
CA LEU A 648 4.12 -14.32 20.56
C LEU A 648 3.82 -14.14 22.04
N ALA A 649 2.67 -14.59 22.53
CA ALA A 649 2.18 -14.19 23.84
C ALA A 649 2.14 -15.29 24.89
N HIS A 650 2.40 -16.54 24.53
CA HIS A 650 2.48 -17.62 25.51
C HIS A 650 3.83 -18.34 25.42
N PRO A 651 4.54 -18.51 26.55
CA PRO A 651 5.77 -19.26 26.55
C PRO A 651 5.52 -20.72 26.18
N ARG A 652 6.35 -21.23 25.27
CA ARG A 652 6.47 -22.67 24.98
C ARG A 652 7.43 -23.37 25.93
N THR A 653 8.21 -22.60 26.68
CA THR A 653 9.16 -23.09 27.68
C THR A 653 8.60 -22.76 29.07
N PRO A 654 8.49 -23.71 30.01
CA PRO A 654 8.02 -23.44 31.36
C PRO A 654 8.87 -22.36 32.06
N LEU A 655 8.22 -21.26 32.45
CA LEU A 655 8.89 -20.13 33.10
C LEU A 655 8.55 -20.12 34.59
N PRO A 656 9.52 -19.76 35.46
CA PRO A 656 9.33 -19.79 36.91
C PRO A 656 8.29 -18.79 37.42
N PHE A 657 7.94 -17.77 36.63
CA PHE A 657 6.91 -16.77 36.94
C PHE A 657 5.52 -17.09 36.33
N CYS A 658 5.39 -18.20 35.59
CA CYS A 658 4.10 -18.70 35.10
C CYS A 658 3.52 -19.75 36.06
N GLN A 659 3.11 -19.32 37.25
CA GLN A 659 2.71 -20.24 38.32
C GLN A 659 1.19 -20.50 38.40
N GLU A 660 0.84 -21.62 39.03
CA GLU A 660 -0.53 -21.92 39.50
C GLU A 660 -0.84 -21.15 40.79
N GLY A 661 -2.07 -20.64 40.92
CA GLY A 661 -2.60 -20.18 42.21
C GLY A 661 -2.72 -18.66 42.42
N ASP A 662 -2.39 -17.82 41.44
CA ASP A 662 -2.65 -16.36 41.54
C ASP A 662 -4.14 -15.97 41.43
N GLY A 663 -5.03 -16.96 41.26
CA GLY A 663 -6.45 -16.78 41.08
C GLY A 663 -6.83 -16.15 39.74
N ARG A 664 -5.88 -15.93 38.83
CA ARG A 664 -6.16 -15.23 37.56
C ARG A 664 -6.74 -16.18 36.52
N PRO A 665 -7.78 -15.74 35.79
CA PRO A 665 -8.38 -16.52 34.72
C PRO A 665 -7.37 -16.84 33.61
N SER A 666 -7.46 -18.03 33.02
CA SER A 666 -6.68 -18.38 31.82
C SER A 666 -6.94 -17.37 30.70
N TRP A 667 -6.04 -17.28 29.72
CA TRP A 667 -6.29 -16.39 28.58
C TRP A 667 -7.56 -16.80 27.81
N GLN A 668 -7.91 -18.09 27.78
CA GLN A 668 -9.17 -18.57 27.21
C GLN A 668 -10.37 -18.08 28.02
N GLN A 669 -10.28 -18.09 29.35
CA GLN A 669 -11.34 -17.58 30.21
C GLN A 669 -11.48 -16.07 30.04
N ARG A 670 -10.37 -15.31 30.05
CA ARG A 670 -10.36 -13.87 29.72
C ARG A 670 -10.99 -13.60 28.35
N LEU A 671 -10.65 -14.40 27.35
CA LEU A 671 -11.24 -14.32 26.00
C LEU A 671 -12.75 -14.61 25.99
N ARG A 672 -13.26 -15.45 26.89
CA ARG A 672 -14.70 -15.70 27.06
C ARG A 672 -15.40 -14.54 27.76
N ASP A 673 -14.71 -13.90 28.69
CA ASP A 673 -15.25 -12.82 29.51
C ASP A 673 -15.23 -11.45 28.79
N VAL A 674 -14.48 -11.32 27.69
CA VAL A 674 -14.42 -10.06 26.93
C VAL A 674 -15.72 -9.79 26.19
N GLU A 675 -16.39 -8.71 26.59
CA GLU A 675 -17.49 -8.14 25.86
C GLU A 675 -16.98 -7.20 24.76
N VAL A 676 -17.03 -7.66 23.50
CA VAL A 676 -16.54 -6.86 22.35
C VAL A 676 -17.35 -5.59 22.07
N SER A 677 -18.54 -5.44 22.66
CA SER A 677 -19.38 -4.23 22.59
C SER A 677 -18.83 -3.08 23.43
N GLU A 678 -18.02 -3.36 24.45
CA GLU A 678 -17.53 -2.35 25.37
C GLU A 678 -16.72 -1.26 24.65
N GLU A 679 -16.90 -0.04 25.12
CA GLU A 679 -16.16 1.10 24.59
C GLU A 679 -14.67 1.02 24.96
N ILE A 680 -13.82 1.43 24.02
CA ILE A 680 -12.37 1.49 24.25
C ILE A 680 -12.07 2.76 25.06
N VAL A 681 -12.00 2.60 26.39
CA VAL A 681 -11.68 3.66 27.34
C VAL A 681 -10.21 3.63 27.74
N GLY A 682 -9.49 4.72 27.47
CA GLY A 682 -8.14 4.96 27.98
C GLY A 682 -7.03 4.03 27.45
N PRO A 683 -5.88 3.97 28.15
CA PRO A 683 -4.73 3.16 27.80
C PRO A 683 -4.84 1.71 28.29
N GLN A 684 -6.01 1.24 28.73
CA GLN A 684 -6.17 -0.11 29.26
C GLN A 684 -5.68 -1.15 28.23
N VAL A 685 -4.78 -2.02 28.69
CA VAL A 685 -4.13 -3.06 27.90
C VAL A 685 -4.63 -4.42 28.41
N ALA A 686 -5.45 -5.15 27.64
CA ALA A 686 -5.74 -6.55 27.93
C ALA A 686 -4.75 -7.45 27.19
N SER A 687 -3.51 -7.45 27.69
CA SER A 687 -2.40 -8.23 27.12
C SER A 687 -2.58 -9.73 27.36
N LEU A 688 -2.25 -10.54 26.36
CA LEU A 688 -2.17 -12.00 26.52
C LEU A 688 -1.07 -12.38 27.52
N LEU A 689 0.07 -11.66 27.47
CA LEU A 689 1.12 -11.75 28.47
C LEU A 689 0.64 -11.13 29.77
N ASP A 690 0.51 -11.96 30.82
CA ASP A 690 0.29 -11.48 32.18
C ASP A 690 1.48 -10.60 32.60
N ASP A 691 1.26 -9.42 33.19
CA ASP A 691 2.32 -8.58 33.77
C ASP A 691 3.20 -9.28 34.84
N SER A 692 2.94 -10.55 35.17
CA SER A 692 3.79 -11.41 35.99
C SER A 692 5.23 -11.51 35.48
N TRP A 693 5.48 -11.41 34.17
CA TRP A 693 6.85 -11.32 33.62
C TRP A 693 7.59 -10.04 34.05
N ARG A 694 6.88 -9.01 34.51
CA ARG A 694 7.49 -7.79 35.05
C ARG A 694 7.88 -7.88 36.51
N ARG A 695 7.40 -8.90 37.22
CA ARG A 695 7.70 -9.04 38.65
C ARG A 695 9.09 -9.65 38.80
N PRO A 696 9.93 -9.12 39.70
CA PRO A 696 11.20 -9.74 40.00
C PRO A 696 10.98 -11.18 40.51
N PRO A 697 11.85 -12.14 40.16
CA PRO A 697 11.70 -13.55 40.53
C PRO A 697 11.49 -13.79 42.04
N GLU A 698 12.06 -12.91 42.87
CA GLU A 698 11.99 -12.96 44.33
C GLU A 698 10.57 -12.80 44.90
N ALA A 699 9.64 -12.21 44.13
CA ALA A 699 8.28 -11.93 44.57
C ALA A 699 7.28 -13.08 44.29
N VAL A 700 7.71 -14.19 43.69
CA VAL A 700 6.82 -15.27 43.25
C VAL A 700 7.14 -16.56 44.03
N ASN A 701 6.33 -16.91 45.03
CA ASN A 701 6.44 -18.14 45.82
C ASN A 701 6.68 -19.36 44.91
N ALA A 702 7.66 -20.23 45.12
CA ALA A 702 8.03 -21.29 44.17
C ALA A 702 6.97 -22.41 43.95
N GLY A 703 5.84 -22.11 43.32
CA GLY A 703 4.85 -23.09 42.85
C GLY A 703 5.30 -23.80 41.56
N ALA A 704 4.78 -25.01 41.32
CA ALA A 704 5.07 -25.77 40.11
C ALA A 704 4.54 -25.03 38.84
N PRO A 705 5.28 -25.04 37.72
CA PRO A 705 4.84 -24.42 36.48
C PRO A 705 3.60 -25.12 35.88
N ARG A 706 2.71 -24.36 35.21
CA ARG A 706 1.49 -24.85 34.52
C ARG A 706 1.80 -25.73 33.29
N LEU A 707 2.40 -26.90 33.47
CA LEU A 707 2.74 -27.81 32.36
C LEU A 707 1.52 -28.17 31.51
N GLY A 708 0.37 -28.39 32.14
CA GLY A 708 -0.89 -28.64 31.43
C GLY A 708 -1.36 -27.45 30.57
N ALA A 709 -1.21 -26.21 31.05
CA ALA A 709 -1.63 -25.03 30.28
C ALA A 709 -0.70 -24.75 29.10
N ILE A 710 0.61 -24.97 29.27
CA ILE A 710 1.60 -24.84 28.19
C ILE A 710 1.34 -25.90 27.10
N ALA A 711 1.12 -27.16 27.50
CA ALA A 711 0.78 -28.22 26.57
C ALA A 711 -0.54 -27.95 25.83
N ALA A 712 -1.57 -27.48 26.54
CA ALA A 712 -2.85 -27.09 25.94
C ALA A 712 -2.68 -25.92 24.95
N HIS A 713 -1.86 -24.92 25.27
CA HIS A 713 -1.56 -23.83 24.35
C HIS A 713 -0.79 -24.29 23.11
N ASP A 714 0.26 -25.12 23.28
CA ASP A 714 1.01 -25.70 22.16
C ASP A 714 0.10 -26.50 21.23
N GLN A 715 -0.85 -27.25 21.81
CA GLN A 715 -1.85 -27.99 21.05
C GLN A 715 -2.76 -27.08 20.23
N VAL A 716 -3.20 -25.94 20.78
CA VAL A 716 -3.97 -24.93 20.03
C VAL A 716 -3.18 -24.39 18.84
N LEU A 717 -1.90 -24.04 19.03
CA LEU A 717 -1.03 -23.59 17.92
C LEU A 717 -0.93 -24.65 16.83
N ARG A 718 -0.71 -25.92 17.20
CA ARG A 718 -0.62 -27.05 16.26
C ARG A 718 -1.92 -27.27 15.50
N TRP A 719 -3.07 -27.18 16.17
CA TRP A 719 -4.38 -27.25 15.52
C TRP A 719 -4.55 -26.11 14.51
N LEU A 720 -4.26 -24.87 14.89
CA LEU A 720 -4.37 -23.73 13.97
C LEU A 720 -3.47 -23.89 12.74
N VAL A 721 -2.22 -24.33 12.94
CA VAL A 721 -1.29 -24.62 11.84
C VAL A 721 -1.84 -25.70 10.91
N ALA A 722 -2.34 -26.81 11.46
CA ALA A 722 -2.88 -27.91 10.66
C ALA A 722 -4.13 -27.49 9.87
N LEU A 723 -5.04 -26.73 10.50
CA LEU A 723 -6.25 -26.22 9.87
C LEU A 723 -5.91 -25.23 8.74
N LEU A 724 -5.12 -24.20 9.04
CA LEU A 724 -4.77 -23.15 8.09
C LEU A 724 -3.87 -23.66 6.97
N GLY A 725 -2.95 -24.59 7.26
CA GLY A 725 -2.08 -25.22 6.26
C GLY A 725 -2.87 -25.91 5.16
N LYS A 726 -3.93 -26.65 5.51
CA LYS A 726 -4.85 -27.28 4.55
C LYS A 726 -5.64 -26.26 3.72
N CYS A 727 -5.94 -25.08 4.27
CA CYS A 727 -6.66 -24.04 3.52
C CYS A 727 -5.82 -23.39 2.42
N VAL A 728 -4.49 -23.38 2.59
CA VAL A 728 -3.58 -22.58 1.73
C VAL A 728 -2.64 -23.43 0.87
N GLU A 729 -2.77 -24.74 0.95
CA GLU A 729 -2.00 -25.68 0.15
C GLU A 729 -2.20 -25.41 -1.35
N GLY A 730 -1.09 -25.23 -2.08
CA GLY A 730 -1.09 -24.92 -3.50
C GLY A 730 -1.45 -23.48 -3.89
N LEU A 731 -1.61 -22.56 -2.92
CA LEU A 731 -1.90 -21.16 -3.20
C LEU A 731 -0.65 -20.27 -3.19
N GLU A 732 -0.52 -19.41 -4.19
CA GLU A 732 0.59 -18.43 -4.31
C GLU A 732 0.31 -17.16 -3.51
N LEU A 733 0.05 -17.29 -2.20
CA LEU A 733 -0.34 -16.17 -1.35
C LEU A 733 0.71 -15.05 -1.25
N HIS A 734 1.97 -15.34 -1.58
CA HIS A 734 3.05 -14.35 -1.62
C HIS A 734 2.87 -13.27 -2.71
N LEU A 735 2.03 -13.55 -3.72
CA LEU A 735 1.66 -12.61 -4.79
C LEU A 735 0.39 -11.80 -4.48
N THR A 736 -0.18 -11.95 -3.28
CA THR A 736 -1.47 -11.37 -2.91
C THR A 736 -1.34 -10.31 -1.80
N ALA A 737 -2.44 -9.63 -1.48
CA ALA A 737 -2.49 -8.67 -0.37
C ALA A 737 -2.20 -9.30 1.01
N VAL A 738 -2.39 -10.61 1.18
CA VAL A 738 -2.16 -11.33 2.44
C VAL A 738 -0.74 -11.91 2.57
N ARG A 739 0.17 -11.52 1.67
CA ARG A 739 1.55 -12.01 1.62
C ARG A 739 2.31 -11.82 2.93
N ASN A 740 2.03 -10.72 3.64
CA ASN A 740 2.72 -10.39 4.89
C ASN A 740 2.30 -11.36 5.99
N GLU A 741 0.99 -11.53 6.20
CA GLU A 741 0.44 -12.45 7.19
C GLU A 741 0.84 -13.90 6.87
N ASN A 742 0.86 -14.27 5.59
CA ASN A 742 1.34 -15.57 5.13
C ASN A 742 2.82 -15.80 5.47
N ALA A 743 3.69 -14.78 5.35
CA ALA A 743 5.09 -14.91 5.73
C ALA A 743 5.26 -15.20 7.23
N TYR A 744 4.50 -14.50 8.10
CA TYR A 744 4.47 -14.80 9.54
C TYR A 744 3.95 -16.22 9.82
N PHE A 745 2.89 -16.63 9.14
CA PHE A 745 2.34 -17.98 9.26
C PHE A 745 3.35 -19.05 8.91
N ASN A 746 4.02 -18.95 7.75
CA ASN A 746 5.01 -19.94 7.33
C ASN A 746 6.20 -20.00 8.28
N CYS A 747 6.74 -18.86 8.70
CA CYS A 747 7.81 -18.81 9.69
C CYS A 747 7.40 -19.54 10.98
N ILE A 748 6.23 -19.24 11.54
CA ILE A 748 5.74 -19.86 12.78
C ILE A 748 5.47 -21.36 12.59
N LYS A 749 4.86 -21.76 11.47
CA LYS A 749 4.62 -23.16 11.10
C LYS A 749 5.94 -23.94 11.10
N ASP A 750 6.96 -23.41 10.45
CA ASP A 750 8.26 -24.09 10.31
C ASP A 750 9.01 -24.13 11.66
N ILE A 751 8.92 -23.07 12.47
CA ILE A 751 9.42 -23.07 13.86
C ILE A 751 8.72 -24.14 14.71
N LEU A 752 7.41 -24.31 14.56
CA LEU A 752 6.62 -25.31 15.27
C LEU A 752 6.92 -26.73 14.79
N ALA A 753 7.29 -26.91 13.52
CA ALA A 753 7.69 -28.20 12.94
C ALA A 753 9.08 -28.66 13.41
N LEU A 754 10.04 -27.72 13.52
CA LEU A 754 11.40 -28.03 13.98
C LEU A 754 11.48 -28.31 15.49
N LYS A 755 10.50 -27.81 16.27
CA LYS A 755 10.48 -27.98 17.73
C LYS A 755 9.61 -29.17 18.12
N GLY A 756 10.20 -30.06 18.93
CA GLY A 756 9.46 -31.09 19.66
C GLY A 756 8.44 -30.51 20.66
N PRO A 757 7.77 -31.37 21.44
CA PRO A 757 6.91 -30.94 22.55
C PRO A 757 7.67 -30.02 23.51
N ALA A 758 6.97 -29.10 24.17
CA ALA A 758 7.53 -28.22 25.19
C ALA A 758 8.36 -29.02 26.20
N THR A 759 9.68 -28.78 26.25
CA THR A 759 10.57 -29.39 27.24
C THR A 759 10.70 -28.48 28.44
N VAL A 760 10.55 -29.05 29.63
CA VAL A 760 10.77 -28.32 30.89
C VAL A 760 12.28 -28.21 31.10
N PRO A 761 12.83 -26.99 31.30
CA PRO A 761 14.20 -26.86 31.77
C PRO A 761 14.35 -27.64 33.08
N ARG A 762 15.49 -28.29 33.29
CA ARG A 762 15.74 -29.05 34.54
C ARG A 762 15.64 -28.16 35.79
N SER A 763 15.94 -26.86 35.65
CA SER A 763 15.91 -25.88 36.73
C SER A 763 15.24 -24.56 36.27
N PRO A 764 13.90 -24.51 36.14
CA PRO A 764 13.20 -23.33 35.62
C PRO A 764 13.46 -22.07 36.46
N ALA A 765 13.66 -22.22 37.78
CA ALA A 765 13.94 -21.13 38.71
C ALA A 765 15.22 -20.33 38.38
N LEU A 766 16.16 -20.88 37.59
CA LEU A 766 17.39 -20.18 37.21
C LEU A 766 17.18 -19.20 36.05
N PHE A 767 16.11 -19.35 35.28
CA PHE A 767 15.92 -18.60 34.04
C PHE A 767 15.43 -17.18 34.31
N LYS A 768 16.16 -16.20 33.77
CA LYS A 768 15.80 -14.78 33.76
C LYS A 768 15.25 -14.37 32.39
N PRO A 769 14.35 -13.39 32.31
CA PRO A 769 13.88 -12.88 31.03
C PRO A 769 14.95 -12.06 30.31
N LEU A 770 15.13 -12.28 29.01
CA LEU A 770 15.86 -11.42 28.07
C LEU A 770 14.88 -10.95 26.98
N TYR A 771 14.57 -9.66 26.94
CA TYR A 771 13.56 -9.13 26.03
C TYR A 771 14.16 -8.89 24.65
N VAL A 772 13.59 -9.50 23.62
CA VAL A 772 14.07 -9.39 22.23
C VAL A 772 13.12 -8.51 21.43
N ILE A 773 13.52 -7.28 21.14
CA ILE A 773 12.71 -6.28 20.41
C ILE A 773 13.21 -6.19 18.97
N GLY A 774 12.29 -6.28 18.01
CA GLY A 774 12.65 -6.27 16.60
C GLY A 774 11.49 -6.44 15.64
N ASP A 775 11.81 -6.64 14.37
CA ASP A 775 10.88 -7.05 13.32
C ASP A 775 10.62 -8.57 13.36
N SER A 776 10.26 -9.19 12.22
CA SER A 776 9.95 -10.62 12.13
C SER A 776 11.12 -11.53 12.54
N HIS A 777 12.36 -11.05 12.56
CA HIS A 777 13.51 -11.84 13.03
C HIS A 777 13.52 -12.13 14.54
N VAL A 778 12.56 -11.57 15.29
CA VAL A 778 12.27 -11.99 16.67
C VAL A 778 11.63 -13.39 16.72
N LEU A 779 10.92 -13.83 15.68
CA LEU A 779 10.15 -15.08 15.69
C LEU A 779 11.02 -16.31 15.98
N PRO A 780 12.17 -16.53 15.32
CA PRO A 780 12.99 -17.71 15.59
C PRO A 780 13.56 -17.75 17.01
N THR A 781 13.76 -16.58 17.64
CA THR A 781 14.21 -16.48 19.04
C THR A 781 13.09 -16.69 20.06
N SER A 782 11.84 -16.56 19.64
CA SER A 782 10.70 -16.50 20.54
C SER A 782 10.64 -17.71 21.46
N TRP A 783 10.67 -17.44 22.77
CA TRP A 783 10.57 -18.42 23.85
C TRP A 783 11.69 -19.45 23.93
N GLN A 784 12.79 -19.21 23.21
CA GLN A 784 13.97 -20.05 23.31
C GLN A 784 14.72 -19.77 24.61
N THR A 785 15.43 -20.79 25.09
CA THR A 785 16.41 -20.62 26.15
C THR A 785 17.78 -20.34 25.57
N VAL A 786 18.59 -19.61 26.32
CA VAL A 786 20.02 -19.38 26.07
C VAL A 786 20.74 -19.65 27.38
N GLU A 787 21.76 -20.50 27.34
CA GLU A 787 22.54 -20.87 28.51
C GLU A 787 24.02 -20.80 28.17
N PHE A 788 24.80 -20.14 29.02
CA PHE A 788 26.25 -20.08 28.87
C PHE A 788 26.92 -19.75 30.22
N THR A 789 28.20 -20.05 30.33
CA THR A 789 29.00 -19.77 31.53
C THR A 789 30.14 -18.84 31.17
N THR A 790 30.39 -17.85 32.01
CA THR A 790 31.52 -16.94 31.92
C THR A 790 32.37 -17.05 33.19
N SER A 791 33.50 -16.34 33.24
CA SER A 791 34.28 -16.16 34.47
C SER A 791 33.49 -15.51 35.62
N ARG A 792 32.37 -14.84 35.32
CA ARG A 792 31.49 -14.16 36.30
C ARG A 792 30.33 -15.03 36.78
N GLY A 793 30.16 -16.23 36.21
CA GLY A 793 29.09 -17.17 36.57
C GLY A 793 28.31 -17.71 35.38
N SER A 794 27.31 -18.53 35.68
CA SER A 794 26.39 -19.13 34.71
C SER A 794 25.16 -18.24 34.49
N TYR A 795 24.78 -18.08 33.23
CA TYR A 795 23.63 -17.30 32.79
C TYR A 795 22.61 -18.22 32.13
N HIS A 796 21.36 -18.07 32.52
CA HIS A 796 20.23 -18.81 31.97
C HIS A 796 19.15 -17.80 31.61
N TYR A 797 18.90 -17.61 30.32
CA TYR A 797 17.92 -16.66 29.81
C TYR A 797 16.79 -17.37 29.07
N VAL A 798 15.57 -16.85 29.21
CA VAL A 798 14.48 -17.06 28.24
C VAL A 798 14.36 -15.82 27.37
N LEU A 799 14.32 -16.02 26.07
CA LEU A 799 14.13 -14.96 25.09
C LEU A 799 12.63 -14.62 24.99
N ILE A 800 12.24 -13.46 25.51
CA ILE A 800 10.84 -12.97 25.47
C ILE A 800 10.66 -12.13 24.21
N PRO A 801 9.80 -12.55 23.26
CA PRO A 801 9.64 -11.83 22.01
C PRO A 801 8.82 -10.55 22.17
N MET A 802 9.32 -9.46 21.59
CA MET A 802 8.67 -8.15 21.55
C MET A 802 8.65 -7.65 20.09
N LEU A 803 7.87 -8.36 19.26
CA LEU A 803 7.69 -8.05 17.84
C LEU A 803 7.07 -6.67 17.63
N VAL A 804 7.64 -5.92 16.68
CA VAL A 804 7.07 -4.73 16.06
C VAL A 804 7.03 -4.96 14.54
N THR A 805 5.85 -5.33 14.03
CA THR A 805 5.67 -5.66 12.61
C THR A 805 6.01 -4.47 11.70
N GLY A 806 6.94 -4.67 10.76
CA GLY A 806 7.36 -3.66 9.78
C GLY A 806 8.30 -2.59 10.35
N LEU A 807 8.92 -2.85 11.51
CA LEU A 807 9.85 -1.92 12.12
C LEU A 807 11.08 -1.70 11.23
N LYS A 808 11.44 -0.42 11.06
CA LYS A 808 12.63 0.05 10.36
C LYS A 808 13.34 1.03 11.26
N ILE A 809 14.66 1.08 11.23
CA ILE A 809 15.45 2.11 11.90
C ILE A 809 15.02 3.49 11.39
N TRP A 810 14.74 3.63 10.09
CA TRP A 810 14.22 4.86 9.48
C TRP A 810 12.93 5.39 10.12
N HIS A 811 12.06 4.50 10.61
CA HIS A 811 10.83 4.89 11.27
C HIS A 811 11.08 5.52 12.65
N LEU A 812 12.25 5.32 13.26
CA LEU A 812 12.55 5.76 14.63
C LEU A 812 13.17 7.17 14.72
N ARG A 813 13.36 7.86 13.59
CA ARG A 813 13.79 9.27 13.53
C ARG A 813 12.80 10.20 14.21
N ASP A 814 13.22 11.41 14.58
CA ASP A 814 12.36 12.36 15.29
C ASP A 814 11.16 12.80 14.47
N GLU A 815 11.37 13.05 13.18
CA GLU A 815 10.40 13.60 12.23
C GLU A 815 9.35 12.55 11.81
N SER A 816 9.64 11.27 12.05
CA SER A 816 8.74 10.17 11.72
C SER A 816 7.53 10.13 12.66
N ASN A 817 6.35 9.89 12.09
CA ASN A 817 5.07 9.67 12.77
C ASN A 817 4.46 8.28 12.46
N PHE A 818 5.25 7.36 11.92
CA PHE A 818 4.77 6.02 11.60
C PHE A 818 4.36 5.25 12.86
N TYR A 819 3.29 4.47 12.76
CA TYR A 819 2.79 3.65 13.88
C TYR A 819 3.81 2.66 14.46
N THR A 820 4.78 2.23 13.65
CA THR A 820 5.87 1.33 14.10
C THR A 820 6.77 2.01 15.12
N LYS A 821 6.97 3.33 15.03
CA LYS A 821 7.65 4.14 16.04
C LYS A 821 6.88 4.14 17.35
N PHE A 822 5.56 4.39 17.27
CA PHE A 822 4.69 4.32 18.45
C PHE A 822 4.78 2.96 19.13
N ALA A 823 4.61 1.87 18.37
CA ALA A 823 4.67 0.51 18.91
C ALA A 823 6.04 0.18 19.51
N PHE A 824 7.13 0.59 18.88
CA PHE A 824 8.48 0.40 19.42
C PHE A 824 8.66 1.09 20.78
N TRP A 825 8.29 2.37 20.90
CA TRP A 825 8.42 3.11 22.15
C TRP A 825 7.45 2.63 23.22
N ASP A 826 6.24 2.20 22.84
CA ASP A 826 5.27 1.59 23.75
C ASP A 826 5.82 0.27 24.33
N LYS A 827 6.44 -0.59 23.51
CA LYS A 827 7.12 -1.82 23.97
C LYS A 827 8.29 -1.53 24.92
N LEU A 828 9.06 -0.47 24.66
CA LEU A 828 10.14 -0.05 25.56
C LEU A 828 9.63 0.49 26.89
N SER A 829 8.50 1.19 26.90
CA SER A 829 7.95 1.85 28.10
C SER A 829 7.55 0.89 29.22
N VAL A 830 7.45 -0.40 28.91
CA VAL A 830 6.91 -1.43 29.80
C VAL A 830 7.92 -2.45 30.25
N LEU A 831 9.17 -2.30 29.81
CA LEU A 831 10.26 -3.16 30.24
C LEU A 831 10.55 -2.95 31.73
N PRO A 832 10.84 -4.02 32.49
CA PRO A 832 11.26 -3.90 33.87
C PRO A 832 12.61 -3.18 33.97
N VAL A 833 12.84 -2.49 35.08
CA VAL A 833 14.15 -1.93 35.41
C VAL A 833 15.18 -3.07 35.51
N GLU A 834 16.40 -2.84 35.05
CA GLU A 834 17.51 -3.82 35.04
C GLU A 834 17.30 -5.08 34.18
N ALA A 835 16.14 -5.24 33.55
CA ALA A 835 15.93 -6.33 32.61
C ALA A 835 16.87 -6.24 31.40
N PRO A 836 17.57 -7.31 31.02
CA PRO A 836 18.41 -7.27 29.83
C PRO A 836 17.53 -7.23 28.57
N VAL A 837 17.98 -6.49 27.56
CA VAL A 837 17.25 -6.24 26.31
C VAL A 837 18.16 -6.47 25.12
N MET A 838 17.65 -7.14 24.09
CA MET A 838 18.33 -7.36 22.81
C MET A 838 17.53 -6.71 21.68
N PHE A 839 18.21 -5.98 20.79
CA PHE A 839 17.61 -5.37 19.60
C PHE A 839 18.01 -6.14 18.34
N ILE A 840 17.02 -6.53 17.53
CA ILE A 840 17.19 -7.12 16.20
C ILE A 840 16.49 -6.22 15.18
N LEU A 841 17.24 -5.28 14.58
CA LEU A 841 16.71 -4.25 13.69
C LEU A 841 17.61 -4.06 12.48
N GLY A 842 17.04 -3.64 11.36
CA GLY A 842 17.78 -3.16 10.19
C GLY A 842 17.67 -4.03 8.93
N GLU A 843 17.10 -5.24 9.01
CA GLU A 843 16.96 -6.10 7.82
C GLU A 843 16.09 -5.43 6.75
N ILE A 844 14.92 -4.92 7.15
CA ILE A 844 14.01 -4.26 6.23
C ILE A 844 14.63 -2.97 5.65
N ASP A 845 15.38 -2.22 6.47
CA ASP A 845 16.11 -1.04 6.00
C ASP A 845 17.12 -1.41 4.91
N CYS A 846 17.85 -2.53 5.07
CA CYS A 846 18.79 -3.03 4.06
C CYS A 846 18.06 -3.57 2.82
N ARG A 847 16.95 -4.29 2.99
CA ARG A 847 16.20 -4.91 1.88
C ARG A 847 15.58 -3.89 0.94
N GLU A 848 14.98 -2.84 1.49
CA GLU A 848 14.23 -1.87 0.67
C GLU A 848 14.53 -0.41 0.96
N GLY A 849 15.00 -0.05 2.15
CA GLY A 849 15.19 1.36 2.54
C GLY A 849 16.37 2.00 1.82
N VAL A 850 17.55 1.39 1.94
CA VAL A 850 18.83 1.92 1.42
C VAL A 850 18.80 2.07 -0.09
N LEU A 851 18.46 1.00 -0.82
CA LEU A 851 18.45 1.02 -2.29
C LEU A 851 17.44 2.03 -2.85
N LYS A 852 16.22 2.08 -2.31
CA LYS A 852 15.20 3.05 -2.73
C LYS A 852 15.64 4.49 -2.47
N ALA A 853 16.37 4.74 -1.38
CA ALA A 853 16.86 6.09 -1.07
C ALA A 853 17.94 6.54 -2.07
N VAL A 854 18.85 5.65 -2.47
CA VAL A 854 19.87 5.92 -3.50
C VAL A 854 19.24 6.07 -4.88
N GLN A 855 18.32 5.19 -5.26
CA GLN A 855 17.60 5.27 -6.54
C GLN A 855 16.88 6.62 -6.68
N LYS A 856 16.18 7.04 -5.62
CA LYS A 856 15.54 8.37 -5.51
C LYS A 856 16.54 9.51 -5.27
N GLY A 857 17.84 9.28 -5.45
CA GLY A 857 18.93 10.25 -5.34
C GLY A 857 19.01 11.01 -4.02
N LYS A 858 18.43 10.48 -2.93
CA LYS A 858 18.51 11.08 -1.59
C LYS A 858 19.91 10.93 -0.99
N HIS A 859 20.66 9.94 -1.48
CA HIS A 859 22.05 9.68 -1.14
C HIS A 859 22.82 9.44 -2.43
N GLU A 860 24.09 9.86 -2.46
CA GLU A 860 24.96 9.72 -3.63
C GLU A 860 25.36 8.26 -3.87
N SER A 861 25.59 7.52 -2.80
CA SER A 861 25.98 6.11 -2.84
C SER A 861 25.24 5.25 -1.82
N VAL A 862 25.34 3.92 -2.00
CA VAL A 862 24.84 2.93 -1.02
C VAL A 862 25.59 3.07 0.29
N GLU A 863 26.89 3.32 0.24
CA GLU A 863 27.76 3.55 1.39
C GLU A 863 27.29 4.77 2.20
N ASP A 864 27.00 5.90 1.56
CA ASP A 864 26.51 7.11 2.24
C ASP A 864 25.16 6.87 2.92
N ALA A 865 24.25 6.17 2.22
CA ALA A 865 22.96 5.80 2.77
C ALA A 865 23.09 4.89 4.00
N LEU A 866 24.03 3.93 3.98
CA LEU A 866 24.32 3.06 5.12
C LEU A 866 24.95 3.83 6.28
N TYR A 867 25.90 4.74 6.03
CA TYR A 867 26.49 5.58 7.07
C TYR A 867 25.44 6.45 7.77
N LEU A 868 24.54 7.08 7.00
CA LEU A 868 23.46 7.86 7.57
C LEU A 868 22.50 7.01 8.39
N LEU A 869 22.13 5.81 7.89
CA LEU A 869 21.30 4.86 8.62
C LEU A 869 21.92 4.43 9.95
N ILE A 870 23.23 4.15 9.99
CA ILE A 870 23.96 3.81 11.21
C ILE A 870 24.04 5.02 12.16
N GLY A 871 24.19 6.23 11.62
CA GLY A 871 24.09 7.47 12.39
C GLY A 871 22.73 7.58 13.09
N HIS A 872 21.64 7.38 12.35
CA HIS A 872 20.29 7.33 12.92
C HIS A 872 20.13 6.22 13.96
N TYR A 873 20.68 5.03 13.70
CA TYR A 873 20.61 3.93 14.67
C TYR A 873 21.32 4.29 15.98
N THR A 874 22.50 4.91 15.88
CA THR A 874 23.27 5.37 17.04
C THR A 874 22.50 6.41 17.86
N GLU A 875 21.82 7.36 17.21
CA GLU A 875 20.98 8.35 17.89
C GLU A 875 19.76 7.72 18.58
N VAL A 876 19.15 6.72 17.94
CA VAL A 876 18.06 5.94 18.55
C VAL A 876 18.57 5.20 19.79
N LEU A 877 19.73 4.55 19.71
CA LEU A 877 20.34 3.85 20.85
C LEU A 877 20.67 4.81 22.00
N LYS A 878 21.14 6.04 21.72
CA LYS A 878 21.33 7.08 22.74
C LYS A 878 20.02 7.43 23.46
N ARG A 879 18.89 7.51 22.74
CA ARG A 879 17.57 7.75 23.33
C ARG A 879 17.08 6.57 24.16
N ILE A 880 17.30 5.35 23.68
CA ILE A 880 16.97 4.13 24.41
C ILE A 880 17.73 4.09 25.72
N ARG A 881 19.05 4.33 25.71
CA ARG A 881 19.88 4.39 26.92
C ARG A 881 19.39 5.41 27.93
N ARG A 882 18.91 6.58 27.49
CA ARG A 882 18.30 7.58 28.39
C ARG A 882 17.02 7.09 29.07
N LYS A 883 16.24 6.24 28.42
CA LYS A 883 15.00 5.65 28.97
C LYS A 883 15.27 4.39 29.80
N LEU A 884 16.29 3.62 29.42
CA LEU A 884 16.67 2.34 30.02
C LEU A 884 18.06 2.45 30.66
N VAL A 885 18.15 3.29 31.70
CA VAL A 885 19.45 3.68 32.29
C VAL A 885 20.17 2.48 32.90
N HIS A 886 19.43 1.58 33.55
CA HIS A 886 19.97 0.45 34.32
C HIS A 886 19.95 -0.88 33.57
N ASN A 887 19.32 -0.94 32.39
CA ASN A 887 19.17 -2.17 31.64
C ASN A 887 20.45 -2.52 30.87
N ASP A 888 20.83 -3.80 30.86
CA ASP A 888 21.80 -4.32 29.92
C ASP A 888 21.23 -4.29 28.50
N LEU A 889 21.94 -3.67 27.55
CA LEU A 889 21.50 -3.55 26.17
C LEU A 889 22.46 -4.31 25.24
N PHE A 890 21.91 -5.28 24.51
CA PHE A 890 22.58 -6.06 23.50
C PHE A 890 22.09 -5.67 22.11
N LEU A 891 23.01 -5.61 21.16
CA LEU A 891 22.73 -5.32 19.76
C LEU A 891 23.04 -6.55 18.93
N HIS A 892 22.00 -7.15 18.34
CA HIS A 892 22.16 -8.26 17.41
C HIS A 892 22.56 -7.71 16.03
N PRO A 893 23.52 -8.31 15.32
CA PRO A 893 23.82 -7.91 13.95
C PRO A 893 22.62 -8.18 13.04
N VAL A 894 22.45 -7.44 11.96
CA VAL A 894 21.34 -7.67 11.01
C VAL A 894 21.44 -9.09 10.45
N PRO A 895 20.39 -9.93 10.54
CA PRO A 895 20.43 -11.27 9.98
C PRO A 895 20.68 -11.26 8.47
N THR A 896 21.67 -12.01 8.01
CA THR A 896 22.17 -12.00 6.62
C THR A 896 21.63 -13.18 5.80
N VAL A 897 20.34 -13.50 5.99
CA VAL A 897 19.72 -14.73 5.48
C VAL A 897 19.29 -14.59 4.02
N LEU A 898 18.57 -13.51 3.71
CA LEU A 898 17.95 -13.29 2.41
C LEU A 898 19.01 -13.12 1.30
N PRO A 899 19.07 -14.01 0.29
CA PRO A 899 20.10 -13.98 -0.76
C PRO A 899 20.21 -12.65 -1.50
N GLU A 900 19.07 -12.03 -1.82
CA GLU A 900 18.97 -10.84 -2.65
C GLU A 900 19.55 -9.59 -1.98
N THR A 901 19.57 -9.56 -0.64
CA THR A 901 19.94 -8.36 0.14
C THR A 901 21.14 -8.59 1.05
N ARG A 902 21.69 -9.81 1.01
CA ARG A 902 22.80 -10.25 1.86
C ARG A 902 24.01 -9.32 1.79
N PHE A 903 24.38 -8.88 0.60
CA PHE A 903 25.52 -7.97 0.44
C PHE A 903 25.35 -6.66 1.22
N LEU A 904 24.12 -6.14 1.32
CA LEU A 904 23.81 -4.93 2.09
C LEU A 904 23.81 -5.18 3.59
N THR A 905 23.19 -6.27 4.03
CA THR A 905 23.15 -6.62 5.47
C THR A 905 24.56 -6.92 6.00
N MET A 906 25.42 -7.55 5.20
CA MET A 906 26.84 -7.76 5.52
C MET A 906 27.63 -6.45 5.54
N ALA A 907 27.43 -5.55 4.57
CA ALA A 907 28.05 -4.24 4.56
C ALA A 907 27.63 -3.41 5.79
N PHE A 908 26.34 -3.40 6.12
CA PHE A 908 25.81 -2.76 7.32
C PHE A 908 26.46 -3.29 8.60
N ASN A 909 26.53 -4.62 8.75
CA ASN A 909 27.15 -5.25 9.93
C ASN A 909 28.65 -4.95 10.03
N SER A 910 29.36 -4.90 8.90
CA SER A 910 30.77 -4.53 8.83
C SER A 910 30.97 -3.08 9.31
N LEU A 911 30.17 -2.14 8.81
CA LEU A 911 30.21 -0.74 9.23
C LEU A 911 29.83 -0.56 10.70
N LEU A 912 28.82 -1.29 11.19
CA LEU A 912 28.41 -1.27 12.60
C LEU A 912 29.52 -1.81 13.52
N SER A 913 30.32 -2.76 13.03
CA SER A 913 31.46 -3.35 13.75
C SER A 913 32.75 -2.54 13.61
N ALA A 914 32.78 -1.50 12.79
CA ALA A 914 33.97 -0.66 12.61
C ALA A 914 34.30 0.12 13.89
N ALA A 915 35.59 0.42 14.11
CA ALA A 915 36.08 1.06 15.33
C ALA A 915 35.34 2.36 15.72
N PRO A 916 34.98 3.28 14.79
CA PRO A 916 34.22 4.48 15.13
C PRO A 916 32.83 4.16 15.71
N CYS A 917 32.13 3.20 15.10
CA CYS A 917 30.81 2.75 15.55
C CYS A 917 30.89 2.03 16.89
N GLN A 918 31.86 1.12 17.06
CA GLN A 918 32.08 0.45 18.34
C GLN A 918 32.40 1.44 19.47
N ALA A 919 33.22 2.45 19.21
CA ALA A 919 33.49 3.51 20.18
C ALA A 919 32.23 4.31 20.53
N ALA A 920 31.35 4.58 19.56
CA ALA A 920 30.06 5.22 19.81
C ALA A 920 29.13 4.32 20.64
N LEU A 921 29.01 3.03 20.30
CA LEU A 921 28.21 2.06 21.06
C LEU A 921 28.71 1.89 22.50
N ALA A 922 30.03 1.85 22.70
CA ALA A 922 30.65 1.79 24.02
C ALA A 922 30.29 3.01 24.88
N LYS A 923 30.31 4.23 24.31
CA LYS A 923 29.85 5.45 25.00
C LYS A 923 28.39 5.38 25.43
N VAL A 924 27.54 4.71 24.65
CA VAL A 924 26.11 4.50 24.94
C VAL A 924 25.89 3.24 25.83
N ARG A 925 26.96 2.53 26.19
CA ARG A 925 26.94 1.27 26.96
C ARG A 925 26.08 0.20 26.28
N VAL A 926 26.14 0.09 24.95
CA VAL A 926 25.44 -0.95 24.18
C VAL A 926 26.47 -1.99 23.75
N LYS A 927 26.18 -3.26 23.99
CA LYS A 927 27.05 -4.39 23.71
C LYS A 927 26.69 -4.99 22.34
N LEU A 928 27.55 -4.80 21.33
CA LEU A 928 27.38 -5.41 20.01
C LEU A 928 27.76 -6.89 20.05
N LEU A 929 26.86 -7.76 19.61
CA LEU A 929 27.11 -9.19 19.52
C LEU A 929 27.86 -9.52 18.23
N THR A 930 28.89 -10.36 18.35
CA THR A 930 29.62 -10.91 17.20
C THR A 930 29.23 -12.36 17.00
N LEU A 931 28.40 -12.62 15.98
CA LEU A 931 28.01 -13.99 15.61
C LEU A 931 29.09 -14.65 14.75
N ASP A 932 29.20 -15.98 14.89
CA ASP A 932 30.04 -16.78 14.01
C ASP A 932 29.45 -16.86 12.59
N CYS A 933 30.26 -17.23 11.60
CA CYS A 933 29.83 -17.28 10.21
C CYS A 933 28.73 -18.34 10.00
N ILE A 934 27.60 -17.92 9.44
CA ILE A 934 26.42 -18.77 9.21
C ILE A 934 26.40 -19.46 7.83
N TYR A 935 27.49 -19.40 7.07
CA TYR A 935 27.55 -19.91 5.69
C TYR A 935 28.41 -21.17 5.56
N GLU A 936 28.04 -22.01 4.61
CA GLU A 936 28.87 -23.14 4.17
C GLU A 936 30.25 -22.64 3.70
N GLY A 937 31.31 -23.32 4.13
CA GLY A 937 32.70 -22.90 3.87
C GLY A 937 33.25 -21.84 4.85
N GLY A 938 32.45 -21.41 5.84
CA GLY A 938 32.90 -20.56 6.94
C GLY A 938 33.31 -19.14 6.50
N PRO A 939 34.11 -18.42 7.33
CA PRO A 939 34.51 -17.04 7.03
C PRO A 939 35.27 -16.87 5.71
N GLN A 940 36.01 -17.91 5.27
CA GLN A 940 36.73 -17.88 3.99
C GLN A 940 35.80 -17.83 2.78
N ALA A 941 34.60 -18.39 2.89
CA ALA A 941 33.60 -18.31 1.83
C ALA A 941 33.05 -16.88 1.63
N VAL A 942 33.25 -15.98 2.59
CA VAL A 942 32.81 -14.58 2.52
C VAL A 942 33.93 -13.66 2.04
N ALA A 943 35.17 -13.92 2.45
CA ALA A 943 36.30 -13.02 2.25
C ALA A 943 36.54 -12.70 0.77
N GLY A 944 36.64 -11.41 0.45
CA GLY A 944 37.00 -10.90 -0.89
C GLY A 944 35.91 -11.02 -1.95
N ARG A 945 34.71 -11.52 -1.63
CA ARG A 945 33.63 -11.72 -2.59
C ARG A 945 32.85 -10.45 -2.90
N ARG A 946 32.39 -10.33 -4.14
CA ARG A 946 31.51 -9.25 -4.61
C ARG A 946 30.03 -9.58 -4.33
N GLY A 947 29.16 -8.57 -4.43
CA GLY A 947 27.73 -8.70 -4.08
C GLY A 947 27.01 -9.88 -4.74
N THR A 948 27.20 -10.10 -6.04
CA THR A 948 26.58 -11.22 -6.78
C THR A 948 27.07 -12.59 -6.33
N GLU A 949 28.30 -12.68 -5.84
CA GLU A 949 28.88 -13.93 -5.32
C GLU A 949 28.40 -14.19 -3.88
N LEU A 950 28.18 -13.14 -3.09
CA LEU A 950 27.60 -13.24 -1.73
C LEU A 950 26.16 -13.76 -1.78
N SER A 951 25.36 -13.34 -2.77
CA SER A 951 23.99 -13.83 -2.95
C SER A 951 23.92 -15.34 -3.22
N ARG A 952 24.98 -15.96 -3.75
CA ARG A 952 25.04 -17.41 -4.02
C ARG A 952 25.49 -18.25 -2.83
N LEU A 953 25.80 -17.64 -1.69
CA LEU A 953 26.18 -18.39 -0.49
C LEU A 953 24.99 -19.18 0.05
N ASN A 954 25.26 -20.40 0.48
CA ASN A 954 24.30 -21.22 1.19
C ASN A 954 24.46 -20.99 2.69
N VAL A 955 23.33 -20.72 3.36
CA VAL A 955 23.25 -20.77 4.82
C VAL A 955 23.47 -22.22 5.26
N LEU A 956 24.18 -22.41 6.38
CA LEU A 956 24.43 -23.73 6.98
C LEU A 956 23.12 -24.53 7.08
N PRO A 957 23.10 -25.83 6.70
CA PRO A 957 21.86 -26.61 6.61
C PRO A 957 20.99 -26.56 7.88
N GLU A 958 21.60 -26.63 9.05
CA GLU A 958 20.95 -26.60 10.35
C GLU A 958 20.34 -25.23 10.70
N LEU A 959 20.77 -24.17 10.02
CA LEU A 959 20.31 -22.80 10.20
C LEU A 959 19.24 -22.39 9.17
N ARG A 960 18.93 -23.23 8.19
CA ARG A 960 17.90 -22.94 7.17
C ARG A 960 16.49 -23.06 7.77
N LEU A 961 15.59 -22.14 7.41
CA LEU A 961 14.17 -22.17 7.79
C LEU A 961 13.27 -21.96 6.56
N ASP A 962 12.87 -20.71 6.29
CA ASP A 962 11.88 -20.34 5.26
C ASP A 962 12.49 -19.49 4.13
N GLY A 963 13.83 -19.41 4.06
CA GLY A 963 14.58 -18.59 3.11
C GLY A 963 14.77 -17.12 3.52
N THR A 964 14.02 -16.66 4.53
CA THR A 964 14.06 -15.27 5.02
C THR A 964 14.53 -15.15 6.46
N HIS A 965 14.30 -16.18 7.29
CA HIS A 965 14.67 -16.23 8.69
C HIS A 965 15.67 -17.36 8.99
N LEU A 966 16.41 -17.23 10.09
CA LEU A 966 17.25 -18.30 10.63
C LEU A 966 16.40 -19.33 11.37
N SER A 967 16.81 -20.61 11.32
CA SER A 967 16.25 -21.66 12.16
C SER A 967 16.47 -21.36 13.64
N PRO A 968 15.51 -21.66 14.53
CA PRO A 968 15.66 -21.49 15.98
C PRO A 968 16.88 -22.19 16.61
N SER A 969 17.53 -23.13 15.90
CA SER A 969 18.79 -23.77 16.28
C SER A 969 19.93 -22.76 16.48
N TYR A 970 19.92 -21.64 15.73
CA TYR A 970 20.95 -20.61 15.78
C TYR A 970 21.12 -19.99 17.16
N VAL A 971 20.05 -20.03 17.99
CA VAL A 971 20.06 -19.49 19.35
C VAL A 971 21.12 -20.18 20.21
N GLN A 972 21.25 -21.50 20.11
CA GLN A 972 22.22 -22.27 20.88
C GLN A 972 23.58 -22.31 20.19
N THR A 973 23.60 -22.43 18.87
CA THR A 973 24.85 -22.64 18.12
C THR A 973 25.64 -21.35 17.84
N HIS A 974 24.97 -20.18 17.79
CA HIS A 974 25.60 -18.91 17.42
C HIS A 974 25.32 -17.78 18.42
N LEU A 975 24.07 -17.62 18.84
CA LEU A 975 23.70 -16.52 19.75
C LEU A 975 24.28 -16.72 21.16
N ALA A 976 24.16 -17.91 21.74
CA ALA A 976 24.70 -18.20 23.08
C ALA A 976 26.23 -18.00 23.15
N PRO A 977 27.05 -18.53 22.22
CA PRO A 977 28.48 -18.21 22.17
C PRO A 977 28.78 -16.72 22.01
N ALA A 978 28.03 -16.01 21.16
CA ALA A 978 28.22 -14.57 20.98
C ALA A 978 27.92 -13.77 22.25
N MET A 979 26.85 -14.12 22.96
CA MET A 979 26.53 -13.53 24.26
C MET A 979 27.61 -13.83 25.30
N GLN A 980 28.09 -15.07 25.36
CA GLN A 980 29.17 -15.48 26.26
C GLN A 980 30.42 -14.60 26.06
N ARG A 981 30.93 -14.52 24.82
CA ARG A 981 32.10 -13.68 24.47
C ARG A 981 31.90 -12.21 24.84
N THR A 982 30.69 -11.71 24.62
CA THR A 982 30.33 -10.32 24.90
C THR A 982 30.21 -10.02 26.40
N MET A 983 29.93 -11.03 27.23
CA MET A 983 29.85 -10.89 28.69
C MET A 983 31.19 -11.20 29.40
N GLU A 984 32.09 -11.91 28.73
CA GLU A 984 33.48 -12.13 29.18
C GLU A 984 34.33 -10.86 29.01
N THR A 985 34.08 -10.08 27.96
CA THR A 985 34.69 -8.76 27.71
C THR A 985 34.05 -7.67 28.57
#